data_AF-A0A537DNX2-F1
#
_entry.id   AF-A0A537DNX2-F1
#
_cell.length_a   1.000
_cell.length_b   1.000
_cell.length_c   1.000
_cell.angle_alpha   90.00
_cell.angle_beta   90.00
_cell.angle_gamma   90.00
#
_symmetry.space_group_name_H-M   'P 1'
#
loop_
_entity.id
_entity.type
_entity.pdbx_description
1 polymer ?
#
loop_
_entity_poly.entity_id
_entity_poly.type
_entity_poly.pdbx_seq_one_letter_code
_entity_poly.pdbx_strand_id
1 'polypeptide(L)'
;MNSFGYLNKKLTINPFTVARSRRPAVQVLENRPNHVYAKRIEGEYNRQYSIASEARSKGLDPSWKVESQTTYDLAERVEKSVGPVGVAARIRELSKLISREETALKISEDIVLDHFGSLEPEDAAEQAIRTALAVLDEAVTVAPIQGIHDVKIRTNVDGSKHLAVYFAGPMRSAGGTEMGLTMIVADYVRRQLNIPPYHASEQEAMRFVEELRLYERSIARFQYRNPDSVLKDAIMRLTVEPNGVETDPVEVAVNRNLMRIETNRVRGGALRVVNDGLLGRSTKVLKIVEKLGLEGWGWLAMMKTSSSEGEEAKEFMFMEDVVGGRPIFAFPGAAGGFRIRYGRSRNTGMASVGVHPATMEILGGFLAVGVQMRLERPGKAGIVNAVDSIEPPVVKLIDGSVMRVDSPQEAKALRDKIQKILFLGDLMVGYGEFLENNRALVPSGFVESWWAQLLEEKLHEPENRNKAQQLLSISAERLREFANNPFSVKPRASEAIGLSQSLGIPLHPAYTHFWSLVTVQDVYYVREKLIHYLDDSCVLPYDEKLKDILEQARMPHKMVAGAIQLRDDDALVLRTILNLEVPSTQVKGESSLEALSLLAGFPIKNKAPIFVGARMGRPEKAKERIMTPRVHGLFPTGQAGGPRRDLIEASRKSVVALDL
;
A
#
# COMPACT_ATOMS: atom_id res chain seq x y z
N MET A 1 28.86 -25.73 -28.89
CA MET A 1 29.04 -27.19 -28.78
C MET A 1 29.05 -27.52 -27.30
N ASN A 2 27.89 -27.90 -26.73
CA ASN A 2 27.47 -29.28 -26.41
C ASN A 2 28.47 -29.93 -25.43
N SER A 3 28.13 -30.35 -24.21
CA SER A 3 26.96 -31.14 -23.83
C SER A 3 26.93 -31.35 -22.30
N PHE A 4 25.82 -31.03 -21.62
CA PHE A 4 25.40 -31.69 -20.39
C PHE A 4 23.88 -31.82 -20.42
N GLY A 5 23.42 -32.85 -21.12
CA GLY A 5 22.04 -33.32 -21.12
C GLY A 5 21.98 -34.70 -20.48
N TYR A 6 20.82 -34.98 -19.88
CA TYR A 6 20.34 -36.24 -19.30
C TYR A 6 20.67 -36.50 -17.83
N LEU A 7 19.74 -36.14 -16.93
CA LEU A 7 18.94 -37.09 -16.13
C LEU A 7 18.12 -36.36 -15.05
N ASN A 8 16.81 -36.17 -15.30
CA ASN A 8 15.71 -36.47 -14.36
C ASN A 8 14.39 -35.90 -14.88
N LYS A 9 13.81 -36.57 -15.88
CA LYS A 9 12.35 -36.62 -16.04
C LYS A 9 11.82 -37.67 -15.07
N LYS A 10 11.34 -37.25 -13.90
CA LYS A 10 10.30 -37.95 -13.13
C LYS A 10 9.81 -37.05 -11.99
N LEU A 11 8.48 -36.86 -11.96
CA LEU A 11 7.66 -36.37 -10.84
C LEU A 11 7.71 -34.87 -10.50
N THR A 12 7.26 -34.03 -11.43
CA THR A 12 6.55 -32.78 -11.06
C THR A 12 5.05 -33.10 -10.94
N ILE A 13 4.68 -33.79 -9.86
CA ILE A 13 3.31 -33.73 -9.38
C ILE A 13 3.23 -32.40 -8.64
N ASN A 14 2.52 -31.44 -9.22
CA ASN A 14 2.20 -30.16 -8.60
C ASN A 14 1.27 -30.44 -7.40
N PRO A 15 1.69 -30.24 -6.14
CA PRO A 15 0.83 -30.55 -4.99
C PRO A 15 -0.28 -29.51 -4.78
N PHE A 16 -0.37 -28.45 -5.60
CA PHE A 16 -1.43 -27.45 -5.52
C PHE A 16 -2.66 -27.75 -6.39
N THR A 17 -2.72 -28.90 -7.06
CA THR A 17 -3.93 -29.34 -7.78
C THR A 17 -4.85 -30.16 -6.88
N VAL A 18 -5.28 -29.59 -5.74
CA VAL A 18 -6.61 -29.93 -5.24
C VAL A 18 -7.59 -29.33 -6.25
N ALA A 19 -8.41 -30.19 -6.85
CA ALA A 19 -9.43 -29.86 -7.83
C ALA A 19 -10.51 -28.92 -7.23
N ARG A 20 -10.15 -27.66 -6.96
CA ARG A 20 -11.11 -26.58 -7.01
C ARG A 20 -11.36 -26.35 -8.48
N SER A 21 -12.53 -26.78 -8.95
CA SER A 21 -13.10 -26.34 -10.23
C SER A 21 -12.64 -24.90 -10.47
N ARG A 22 -11.87 -24.64 -11.53
CA ARG A 22 -11.58 -23.27 -11.94
C ARG A 22 -12.93 -22.60 -12.04
N ARG A 23 -13.31 -21.79 -11.05
CA ARG A 23 -14.49 -20.94 -11.17
C ARG A 23 -14.24 -20.18 -12.48
N PRO A 24 -15.13 -20.26 -13.48
CA PRO A 24 -14.96 -19.47 -14.68
C PRO A 24 -14.70 -18.04 -14.22
N ALA A 25 -13.68 -17.39 -14.78
CA ALA A 25 -13.32 -16.02 -14.43
C ALA A 25 -14.64 -15.24 -14.34
N VAL A 26 -14.97 -14.77 -13.13
CA VAL A 26 -16.23 -14.07 -12.90
C VAL A 26 -16.13 -12.84 -13.77
N GLN A 27 -16.77 -12.85 -14.94
CA GLN A 27 -16.92 -11.67 -15.76
C GLN A 27 -17.51 -10.60 -14.83
N VAL A 28 -16.76 -9.52 -14.65
CA VAL A 28 -17.10 -8.36 -13.83
C VAL A 28 -18.54 -7.96 -14.15
N LEU A 29 -19.31 -7.54 -13.14
CA LEU A 29 -20.73 -7.16 -13.29
C LEU A 29 -20.97 -6.13 -14.42
N GLU A 30 -19.96 -5.31 -14.73
CA GLU A 30 -19.90 -4.40 -15.89
C GLU A 30 -20.18 -5.11 -17.22
N ASN A 31 -19.86 -6.40 -17.33
CA ASN A 31 -20.11 -7.23 -18.52
C ASN A 31 -21.44 -7.99 -18.48
N ARG A 32 -22.34 -7.65 -17.53
CA ARG A 32 -23.67 -8.28 -17.41
C ARG A 32 -24.77 -7.22 -17.32
N PRO A 33 -25.00 -6.43 -18.39
CA PRO A 33 -26.12 -5.47 -18.43
C PRO A 33 -27.48 -6.15 -18.15
N ASN A 34 -27.59 -7.44 -18.47
CA ASN A 34 -28.80 -8.22 -18.21
C ASN A 34 -28.98 -8.69 -16.76
N HIS A 35 -28.01 -8.49 -15.87
CA HIS A 35 -28.11 -8.94 -14.48
C HIS A 35 -29.12 -8.10 -13.70
N VAL A 36 -29.93 -8.74 -12.85
CA VAL A 36 -31.02 -8.08 -12.10
C VAL A 36 -30.52 -6.88 -11.28
N TYR A 37 -29.34 -6.99 -10.66
CA TYR A 37 -28.72 -5.88 -9.93
C TYR A 37 -28.36 -4.70 -10.83
N ALA A 38 -27.76 -4.96 -12.01
CA ALA A 38 -27.36 -3.90 -12.95
C ALA A 38 -28.59 -3.18 -13.49
N LYS A 39 -29.61 -3.93 -13.93
CA LYS A 39 -30.89 -3.38 -14.37
C LYS A 39 -31.57 -2.53 -13.29
N ARG A 40 -31.47 -2.93 -12.01
CA ARG A 40 -32.02 -2.15 -10.90
C ARG A 40 -31.30 -0.81 -10.73
N ILE A 41 -29.97 -0.79 -10.79
CA ILE A 41 -29.19 0.45 -10.71
C ILE A 41 -29.48 1.34 -11.91
N GLU A 42 -29.44 0.78 -13.11
CA GLU A 42 -29.71 1.51 -14.36
C GLU A 42 -31.13 2.10 -14.37
N GLY A 43 -32.13 1.33 -13.96
CA GLY A 43 -33.51 1.80 -13.86
C GLY A 43 -33.67 2.98 -12.89
N GLU A 44 -33.06 2.90 -11.70
CA GLU A 44 -33.10 4.01 -10.74
C GLU A 44 -32.29 5.22 -11.23
N TYR A 45 -31.12 4.99 -11.85
CA TYR A 45 -30.33 6.05 -12.47
C TYR A 45 -31.12 6.80 -13.53
N ASN A 46 -31.74 6.09 -14.48
CA ASN A 46 -32.53 6.67 -15.56
C ASN A 46 -33.74 7.45 -15.01
N ARG A 47 -34.38 6.94 -13.95
CA ARG A 47 -35.46 7.66 -13.25
C ARG A 47 -34.97 9.01 -12.71
N GLN A 48 -33.84 9.02 -12.00
CA GLN A 48 -33.26 10.25 -11.43
C GLN A 48 -32.77 11.21 -12.51
N TYR A 49 -32.14 10.70 -13.57
CA TYR A 49 -31.66 11.50 -14.69
C TYR A 49 -32.81 12.14 -15.47
N SER A 50 -33.94 11.45 -15.63
CA SER A 50 -35.15 12.00 -16.24
C SER A 50 -35.69 13.19 -15.43
N ILE A 51 -35.77 13.05 -14.11
CA ILE A 51 -36.19 14.14 -13.21
C ILE A 51 -35.25 15.34 -13.34
N ALA A 52 -33.93 15.11 -13.33
CA ALA A 52 -32.94 16.17 -13.49
C ALA A 52 -33.03 16.86 -14.86
N SER A 53 -33.29 16.10 -15.92
CA SER A 53 -33.44 16.63 -17.28
C SER A 53 -34.69 17.50 -17.42
N GLU A 54 -35.82 17.09 -16.83
CA GLU A 54 -37.04 17.90 -16.78
C GLU A 54 -36.85 19.18 -15.94
N ALA A 55 -36.06 19.12 -14.86
CA ALA A 55 -35.72 20.32 -14.09
C ALA A 55 -34.86 21.29 -14.91
N ARG A 56 -33.78 20.80 -15.56
CA ARG A 56 -32.86 21.60 -16.37
C ARG A 56 -33.53 22.21 -17.62
N SER A 57 -34.49 21.51 -18.23
CA SER A 57 -35.19 22.01 -19.42
C SER A 57 -36.05 23.26 -19.15
N LYS A 58 -36.32 23.58 -17.88
CA LYS A 58 -37.01 24.82 -17.47
C LYS A 58 -36.15 26.07 -17.61
N GLY A 59 -34.84 25.93 -17.89
CA GLY A 59 -33.95 27.07 -18.13
C GLY A 59 -33.66 27.93 -16.89
N LEU A 60 -33.80 27.36 -15.69
CA LEU A 60 -33.55 28.06 -14.41
C LEU A 60 -32.10 27.93 -13.91
N ASP A 61 -31.28 27.13 -14.59
CA ASP A 61 -29.88 26.82 -14.25
C ASP A 61 -28.94 27.22 -15.42
N PRO A 62 -27.61 27.30 -15.22
CA PRO A 62 -26.65 27.72 -16.25
C PRO A 62 -26.66 26.90 -17.54
N SER A 63 -27.19 25.68 -17.50
CA SER A 63 -27.31 24.79 -18.66
C SER A 63 -28.73 24.21 -18.74
N TRP A 64 -29.25 24.12 -19.96
CA TRP A 64 -30.53 23.51 -20.31
C TRP A 64 -30.51 21.98 -20.27
N LYS A 65 -29.33 21.39 -20.09
CA LYS A 65 -29.10 19.95 -20.04
C LYS A 65 -28.36 19.60 -18.75
N VAL A 66 -28.52 18.35 -18.31
CA VAL A 66 -27.71 17.81 -17.22
C VAL A 66 -26.23 17.83 -17.63
N GLU A 67 -25.39 18.49 -16.84
CA GLU A 67 -23.97 18.68 -17.14
C GLU A 67 -23.13 17.43 -16.83
N SER A 68 -23.57 16.60 -15.88
CA SER A 68 -22.93 15.32 -15.58
C SER A 68 -23.34 14.26 -16.60
N GLN A 69 -22.41 13.91 -17.50
CA GLN A 69 -22.65 12.93 -18.55
C GLN A 69 -22.40 11.49 -18.04
N THR A 70 -23.24 10.55 -18.46
CA THR A 70 -23.05 9.11 -18.22
C THR A 70 -21.94 8.56 -19.12
N THR A 71 -21.09 7.69 -18.60
CA THR A 71 -20.09 6.93 -19.36
C THR A 71 -20.13 5.48 -18.90
N TYR A 72 -19.94 4.53 -19.82
CA TYR A 72 -19.99 3.10 -19.50
C TYR A 72 -18.62 2.42 -19.45
N ASP A 73 -17.63 2.99 -20.12
CA ASP A 73 -16.28 2.46 -20.17
C ASP A 73 -15.23 3.58 -20.19
N LEU A 74 -13.95 3.17 -20.18
CA LEU A 74 -12.82 4.08 -20.31
C LEU A 74 -12.92 4.95 -21.57
N ALA A 75 -13.29 4.35 -22.69
CA ALA A 75 -13.26 5.00 -23.99
C ALA A 75 -14.24 6.17 -24.06
N GLU A 76 -15.46 6.00 -23.54
CA GLU A 76 -16.43 7.09 -23.41
C GLU A 76 -16.00 8.14 -22.41
N ARG A 77 -15.35 7.74 -21.30
CA ARG A 77 -14.81 8.73 -20.35
C ARG A 77 -13.79 9.63 -21.02
N VAL A 78 -12.88 9.07 -21.83
CA VAL A 78 -11.89 9.86 -22.57
C VAL A 78 -12.59 10.78 -23.58
N GLU A 79 -13.45 10.25 -24.45
CA GLU A 79 -14.13 11.03 -25.48
C GLU A 79 -14.98 12.17 -24.90
N LYS A 80 -15.75 11.91 -23.83
CA LYS A 80 -16.62 12.93 -23.22
C LYS A 80 -15.88 13.92 -22.33
N SER A 81 -14.69 13.57 -21.84
CA SER A 81 -13.89 14.47 -20.99
C SER A 81 -12.99 15.39 -21.80
N VAL A 82 -12.27 14.84 -22.78
CA VAL A 82 -11.26 15.57 -23.55
C VAL A 82 -11.42 15.40 -25.05
N GLY A 83 -12.21 14.45 -25.55
CA GLY A 83 -12.35 14.19 -26.98
C GLY A 83 -11.11 13.51 -27.58
N PRO A 84 -10.91 13.59 -28.92
CA PRO A 84 -11.85 14.14 -29.90
C PRO A 84 -13.05 13.21 -30.16
N VAL A 85 -14.06 13.69 -30.87
CA VAL A 85 -15.23 12.88 -31.26
C VAL A 85 -14.80 11.69 -32.12
N GLY A 86 -15.33 10.51 -31.80
CA GLY A 86 -14.99 9.24 -32.47
C GLY A 86 -13.84 8.47 -31.81
N VAL A 87 -13.07 9.09 -30.91
CA VAL A 87 -11.90 8.44 -30.29
C VAL A 87 -12.27 7.21 -29.47
N ALA A 88 -13.48 7.17 -28.89
CA ALA A 88 -13.90 6.03 -28.08
C ALA A 88 -13.94 4.71 -28.87
N ALA A 89 -14.39 4.76 -30.12
CA ALA A 89 -14.42 3.56 -30.98
C ALA A 89 -13.00 3.02 -31.20
N ARG A 90 -12.05 3.93 -31.45
CA ARG A 90 -10.65 3.58 -31.68
C ARG A 90 -9.97 3.05 -30.42
N ILE A 91 -10.21 3.66 -29.25
CA ILE A 91 -9.68 3.18 -27.97
C ILE A 91 -10.15 1.75 -27.70
N ARG A 92 -11.44 1.45 -27.92
CA ARG A 92 -12.01 0.10 -27.72
C ARG A 92 -11.41 -0.95 -28.66
N GLU A 93 -11.05 -0.54 -29.86
CA GLU A 93 -10.37 -1.41 -30.83
C GLU A 93 -8.96 -1.73 -30.33
N LEU A 94 -8.17 -0.70 -30.03
CA LEU A 94 -6.78 -0.82 -29.61
C LEU A 94 -6.62 -1.52 -28.26
N SER A 95 -7.48 -1.23 -27.28
CA SER A 95 -7.38 -1.79 -25.92
C SER A 95 -7.54 -3.32 -25.86
N LYS A 96 -8.05 -3.94 -26.94
CA LYS A 96 -8.15 -5.40 -27.09
C LYS A 96 -6.88 -6.04 -27.63
N LEU A 97 -6.02 -5.25 -28.28
CA LEU A 97 -4.88 -5.72 -29.05
C LEU A 97 -3.55 -5.37 -28.37
N ILE A 98 -3.48 -4.18 -27.78
CA ILE A 98 -2.24 -3.60 -27.24
C ILE A 98 -2.46 -3.11 -25.80
N SER A 99 -1.36 -2.85 -25.11
CA SER A 99 -1.43 -2.34 -23.73
C SER A 99 -1.97 -0.92 -23.65
N ARG A 100 -2.33 -0.48 -22.44
CA ARG A 100 -2.87 0.86 -22.19
C ARG A 100 -1.87 1.95 -22.58
N GLU A 101 -0.60 1.74 -22.28
CA GLU A 101 0.47 2.69 -22.62
C GLU A 101 0.69 2.78 -24.14
N GLU A 102 0.62 1.64 -24.85
CA GLU A 102 0.68 1.60 -26.32
C GLU A 102 -0.57 2.25 -26.93
N THR A 103 -1.75 2.03 -26.35
CA THR A 103 -3.01 2.65 -26.78
C THR A 103 -2.92 4.17 -26.68
N ALA A 104 -2.38 4.70 -25.57
CA ALA A 104 -2.22 6.14 -25.39
C ALA A 104 -1.33 6.76 -26.47
N LEU A 105 -0.18 6.13 -26.79
CA LEU A 105 0.70 6.59 -27.86
C LEU A 105 0.02 6.49 -29.23
N LYS A 106 -0.62 5.36 -29.54
CA LYS A 106 -1.22 5.18 -30.87
C LYS A 106 -2.40 6.12 -31.11
N ILE A 107 -3.20 6.39 -30.07
CA ILE A 107 -4.25 7.41 -30.14
C ILE A 107 -3.66 8.80 -30.33
N SER A 108 -2.57 9.13 -29.63
CA SER A 108 -1.89 10.42 -29.84
C SER A 108 -1.34 10.57 -31.26
N GLU A 109 -0.85 9.48 -31.86
CA GLU A 109 -0.41 9.40 -33.26
C GLU A 109 -1.60 9.60 -34.22
N ASP A 110 -2.69 8.86 -34.01
CA ASP A 110 -3.89 8.93 -34.85
C ASP A 110 -4.48 10.37 -34.86
N ILE A 111 -4.40 11.09 -33.73
CA ILE A 111 -4.85 12.49 -33.63
C ILE A 111 -3.99 13.43 -34.47
N VAL A 112 -2.65 13.34 -34.37
CA VAL A 112 -1.75 14.23 -35.13
C VAL A 112 -1.62 13.86 -36.60
N LEU A 113 -2.08 12.67 -37.00
CA LEU A 113 -2.19 12.22 -38.39
C LEU A 113 -3.60 12.45 -38.98
N ASP A 114 -4.38 13.35 -38.38
CA ASP A 114 -5.69 13.80 -38.85
C ASP A 114 -6.77 12.70 -38.96
N HIS A 115 -6.63 11.55 -38.29
CA HIS A 115 -7.65 10.48 -38.34
C HIS A 115 -8.99 10.88 -37.69
N PHE A 116 -9.01 11.94 -36.88
CA PHE A 116 -10.20 12.47 -36.22
C PHE A 116 -10.62 13.86 -36.71
N GLY A 117 -10.11 14.27 -37.87
CA GLY A 117 -10.24 15.62 -38.41
C GLY A 117 -8.93 16.39 -38.32
N SER A 118 -8.77 17.36 -39.21
CA SER A 118 -7.56 18.17 -39.31
C SER A 118 -7.61 19.33 -38.31
N LEU A 119 -6.50 19.52 -37.58
CA LEU A 119 -6.30 20.58 -36.61
C LEU A 119 -4.99 21.30 -36.91
N GLU A 120 -4.88 22.55 -36.47
CA GLU A 120 -3.58 23.24 -36.49
C GLU A 120 -2.58 22.49 -35.60
N PRO A 121 -1.27 22.52 -35.92
CA PRO A 121 -0.28 21.69 -35.21
C PRO A 121 -0.25 21.88 -33.67
N GLU A 122 -0.51 23.09 -33.18
CA GLU A 122 -0.62 23.36 -31.74
C GLU A 122 -1.84 22.67 -31.12
N ASP A 123 -3.02 22.85 -31.73
CA ASP A 123 -4.28 22.24 -31.27
C ASP A 123 -4.24 20.71 -31.38
N ALA A 124 -3.63 20.18 -32.45
CA ALA A 124 -3.41 18.75 -32.61
C ALA A 124 -2.51 18.19 -31.50
N ALA A 125 -1.43 18.88 -31.16
CA ALA A 125 -0.53 18.49 -30.09
C ALA A 125 -1.23 18.54 -28.73
N GLU A 126 -1.99 19.60 -28.45
CA GLU A 126 -2.77 19.74 -27.23
C GLU A 126 -3.77 18.60 -27.08
N GLN A 127 -4.59 18.37 -28.11
CA GLN A 127 -5.60 17.32 -28.13
C GLN A 127 -4.96 15.94 -27.94
N ALA A 128 -3.85 15.66 -28.64
CA ALA A 128 -3.13 14.38 -28.54
C ALA A 128 -2.59 14.13 -27.12
N ILE A 129 -1.96 15.12 -26.49
CA ILE A 129 -1.38 14.98 -25.14
C ILE A 129 -2.48 14.83 -24.09
N ARG A 130 -3.57 15.63 -24.16
CA ARG A 130 -4.72 15.51 -23.25
C ARG A 130 -5.38 14.13 -23.37
N THR A 131 -5.64 13.67 -24.59
CA THR A 131 -6.29 12.38 -24.84
C THR A 131 -5.42 11.22 -24.35
N ALA A 132 -4.12 11.25 -24.64
CA ALA A 132 -3.19 10.23 -24.16
C ALA A 132 -3.12 10.19 -22.63
N LEU A 133 -3.04 11.36 -21.96
CA LEU A 133 -3.06 11.41 -20.50
C LEU A 133 -4.36 10.85 -19.93
N ALA A 134 -5.51 11.14 -20.56
CA ALA A 134 -6.81 10.59 -20.17
C ALA A 134 -6.88 9.06 -20.35
N VAL A 135 -6.22 8.50 -21.37
CA VAL A 135 -6.10 7.04 -21.51
C VAL A 135 -5.22 6.46 -20.41
N LEU A 136 -4.08 7.10 -20.11
CA LEU A 136 -3.11 6.64 -19.11
C LEU A 136 -3.66 6.68 -17.68
N ASP A 137 -4.42 7.72 -17.33
CA ASP A 137 -5.02 7.91 -16.00
C ASP A 137 -6.43 7.33 -15.87
N GLU A 138 -6.90 6.60 -16.90
CA GLU A 138 -8.22 6.00 -17.01
C GLU A 138 -9.42 6.98 -17.02
N ALA A 139 -9.13 8.26 -17.27
CA ALA A 139 -10.08 9.36 -17.30
C ALA A 139 -10.89 9.47 -15.99
N VAL A 140 -10.24 9.18 -14.87
CA VAL A 140 -10.82 9.31 -13.52
C VAL A 140 -10.29 10.52 -12.76
N THR A 141 -9.33 11.26 -13.34
CA THR A 141 -8.76 12.47 -12.74
C THR A 141 -9.07 13.71 -13.58
N VAL A 142 -8.86 14.88 -12.98
CA VAL A 142 -9.01 16.17 -13.67
C VAL A 142 -7.75 16.61 -14.40
N ALA A 143 -6.64 15.86 -14.31
CA ALA A 143 -5.36 16.25 -14.88
C ALA A 143 -5.38 16.45 -16.40
N PRO A 144 -6.06 15.61 -17.21
CA PRO A 144 -6.20 15.85 -18.65
C PRO A 144 -6.94 17.15 -19.00
N ILE A 145 -7.84 17.61 -18.13
CA ILE A 145 -8.71 18.77 -18.37
C ILE A 145 -8.06 20.05 -17.80
N GLN A 146 -7.64 20.01 -16.53
CA GLN A 146 -7.19 21.18 -15.77
C GLN A 146 -5.70 21.12 -15.38
N GLY A 147 -5.06 19.96 -15.53
CA GLY A 147 -3.63 19.78 -15.21
C GLY A 147 -2.72 20.23 -16.35
N ILE A 148 -3.11 19.93 -17.59
CA ILE A 148 -2.56 20.56 -18.79
C ILE A 148 -3.35 21.86 -19.00
N HIS A 149 -2.68 22.99 -18.83
CA HIS A 149 -3.28 24.31 -19.05
C HIS A 149 -3.31 24.66 -20.54
N ASP A 150 -2.18 24.47 -21.24
CA ASP A 150 -1.99 24.86 -22.63
C ASP A 150 -0.82 24.08 -23.25
N VAL A 151 -0.78 23.97 -24.59
CA VAL A 151 0.35 23.45 -25.35
C VAL A 151 0.70 24.43 -26.45
N LYS A 152 1.98 24.82 -26.55
CA LYS A 152 2.44 25.86 -27.48
C LYS A 152 3.67 25.42 -28.26
N ILE A 153 3.78 25.88 -29.51
CA ILE A 153 4.97 25.77 -30.34
C ILE A 153 5.75 27.08 -30.22
N ARG A 154 6.87 27.01 -29.52
CA ARG A 154 7.72 28.14 -29.18
C ARG A 154 9.00 28.11 -29.99
N THR A 155 9.89 29.05 -29.72
CA THR A 155 11.15 29.21 -30.46
C THR A 155 12.35 29.04 -29.51
N ASN A 156 13.32 28.23 -29.93
CA ASN A 156 14.62 28.08 -29.31
C ASN A 156 15.48 29.33 -29.52
N VAL A 157 16.62 29.43 -28.83
CA VAL A 157 17.55 30.57 -28.98
C VAL A 157 18.16 30.61 -30.38
N ASP A 158 18.31 29.45 -31.02
CA ASP A 158 18.81 29.29 -32.39
C ASP A 158 17.75 29.56 -33.48
N GLY A 159 16.51 29.92 -33.09
CA GLY A 159 15.41 30.18 -34.01
C GLY A 159 14.60 28.94 -34.42
N SER A 160 15.03 27.73 -34.04
CA SER A 160 14.26 26.50 -34.30
C SER A 160 12.97 26.46 -33.47
N LYS A 161 11.94 25.77 -33.96
CA LYS A 161 10.68 25.58 -33.20
C LYS A 161 10.81 24.44 -32.20
N HIS A 162 10.09 24.51 -31.08
CA HIS A 162 10.00 23.42 -30.11
C HIS A 162 8.63 23.39 -29.43
N LEU A 163 8.27 22.24 -28.85
CA LEU A 163 7.00 22.06 -28.14
C LEU A 163 7.16 22.41 -26.65
N ALA A 164 6.20 23.13 -26.09
CA ALA A 164 6.10 23.47 -24.68
C ALA A 164 4.74 23.05 -24.12
N VAL A 165 4.74 22.39 -22.95
CA VAL A 165 3.51 21.98 -22.24
C VAL A 165 3.40 22.80 -20.97
N TYR A 166 2.30 23.53 -20.81
CA TYR A 166 2.01 24.33 -19.63
C TYR A 166 1.22 23.50 -18.63
N PHE A 167 1.81 23.22 -17.47
CA PHE A 167 1.17 22.51 -16.39
C PHE A 167 0.60 23.45 -15.33
N ALA A 168 -0.54 23.08 -14.76
CA ALA A 168 -1.18 23.77 -13.65
C ALA A 168 -1.22 22.88 -12.38
N GLY A 169 -1.60 23.48 -11.25
CA GLY A 169 -1.69 22.81 -9.95
C GLY A 169 -2.51 21.50 -9.94
N PRO A 170 -3.66 21.41 -10.64
CA PRO A 170 -4.46 20.19 -10.74
C PRO A 170 -3.73 18.98 -11.32
N MET A 171 -2.58 19.15 -12.00
CA MET A 171 -1.76 18.04 -12.50
C MET A 171 -1.35 17.05 -11.39
N ARG A 172 -1.32 17.51 -10.13
CA ARG A 172 -1.12 16.67 -8.94
C ARG A 172 -2.12 15.50 -8.81
N SER A 173 -3.30 15.58 -9.43
CA SER A 173 -4.30 14.50 -9.37
C SER A 173 -3.91 13.28 -10.19
N ALA A 174 -3.07 13.45 -11.22
CA ALA A 174 -2.53 12.33 -11.97
C ALA A 174 -1.58 11.51 -11.09
N GLY A 175 -1.52 10.19 -11.33
CA GLY A 175 -0.52 9.35 -10.71
C GLY A 175 0.89 9.79 -11.12
N GLY A 176 1.88 9.52 -10.25
CA GLY A 176 3.26 9.94 -10.50
C GLY A 176 3.81 9.39 -11.83
N THR A 177 3.48 8.14 -12.16
CA THR A 177 3.96 7.53 -13.40
C THR A 177 3.31 8.19 -14.61
N GLU A 178 2.02 8.47 -14.55
CA GLU A 178 1.23 9.14 -15.60
C GLU A 178 1.69 10.58 -15.83
N MET A 179 2.02 11.32 -14.76
CA MET A 179 2.68 12.63 -14.86
C MET A 179 3.99 12.54 -15.65
N GLY A 180 4.86 11.58 -15.32
CA GLY A 180 6.13 11.39 -16.04
C GLY A 180 5.93 10.97 -17.49
N LEU A 181 4.98 10.07 -17.76
CA LEU A 181 4.63 9.62 -19.11
C LEU A 181 4.08 10.75 -19.98
N THR A 182 3.49 11.80 -19.40
CA THR A 182 3.04 12.97 -20.16
C THR A 182 4.19 13.61 -20.95
N MET A 183 5.39 13.68 -20.37
CA MET A 183 6.58 14.19 -21.07
C MET A 183 7.04 13.25 -22.19
N ILE A 184 6.89 11.94 -21.99
CA ILE A 184 7.22 10.92 -22.99
C ILE A 184 6.26 11.02 -24.19
N VAL A 185 4.96 11.15 -23.91
CA VAL A 185 3.93 11.35 -24.93
C VAL A 185 4.17 12.65 -25.69
N ALA A 186 4.47 13.75 -25.00
CA ALA A 186 4.74 15.03 -25.65
C ALA A 186 5.97 14.95 -26.57
N ASP A 187 7.03 14.23 -26.17
CA ASP A 187 8.19 13.97 -27.02
C ASP A 187 7.86 13.07 -28.22
N TYR A 188 6.92 12.14 -28.07
CA TYR A 188 6.44 11.33 -29.19
C TYR A 188 5.62 12.18 -30.18
N VAL A 189 4.65 12.95 -29.68
CA VAL A 189 3.80 13.87 -30.45
C VAL A 189 4.62 14.88 -31.23
N ARG A 190 5.60 15.53 -30.60
CA ARG A 190 6.46 16.51 -31.30
C ARG A 190 7.29 15.87 -32.42
N ARG A 191 7.69 14.60 -32.29
CA ARG A 191 8.39 13.88 -33.38
C ARG A 191 7.44 13.60 -34.55
N GLN A 192 6.19 13.20 -34.30
CA GLN A 192 5.20 12.97 -35.36
C GLN A 192 4.88 14.25 -36.13
N LEU A 193 4.83 15.39 -35.43
CA LEU A 193 4.63 16.71 -36.03
C LEU A 193 5.92 17.31 -36.65
N ASN A 194 7.04 16.57 -36.65
CA ASN A 194 8.35 17.03 -37.13
C ASN A 194 8.85 18.33 -36.45
N ILE A 195 8.50 18.52 -35.17
CA ILE A 195 8.93 19.66 -34.37
C ILE A 195 10.33 19.35 -33.77
N PRO A 196 11.33 20.22 -33.96
CA PRO A 196 12.67 20.07 -33.37
C PRO A 196 12.65 19.99 -31.83
N PRO A 197 13.71 19.44 -31.20
CA PRO A 197 13.79 19.33 -29.75
C PRO A 197 13.95 20.71 -29.09
N TYR A 198 13.41 20.83 -27.86
CA TYR A 198 13.70 21.93 -26.95
C TYR A 198 15.17 21.94 -26.54
N HIS A 199 15.77 23.13 -26.50
CA HIS A 199 17.11 23.37 -25.95
C HIS A 199 17.04 24.34 -24.78
N ALA A 200 17.11 23.78 -23.56
CA ALA A 200 17.15 24.56 -22.33
C ALA A 200 18.45 25.37 -22.21
N SER A 201 18.32 26.61 -21.75
CA SER A 201 19.45 27.40 -21.26
C SER A 201 19.78 27.03 -19.81
N GLU A 202 21.02 27.28 -19.41
CA GLU A 202 21.45 27.05 -18.03
C GLU A 202 20.63 27.87 -17.02
N GLN A 203 20.24 29.10 -17.39
CA GLN A 203 19.40 29.96 -16.54
C GLN A 203 17.99 29.37 -16.34
N GLU A 204 17.40 28.76 -17.36
CA GLU A 204 16.10 28.07 -17.22
C GLU A 204 16.20 26.83 -16.33
N ALA A 205 17.29 26.07 -16.45
CA ALA A 205 17.54 24.94 -15.57
C ALA A 205 17.74 25.38 -14.11
N MET A 206 18.52 26.43 -13.87
CA MET A 206 18.71 27.00 -12.54
C MET A 206 17.43 27.63 -11.98
N ARG A 207 16.61 28.25 -12.83
CA ARG A 207 15.28 28.74 -12.48
C ARG A 207 14.39 27.60 -11.97
N PHE A 208 14.41 26.45 -12.65
CA PHE A 208 13.65 25.28 -12.21
C PHE A 208 14.11 24.78 -10.83
N VAL A 209 15.42 24.71 -10.59
CA VAL A 209 16.00 24.33 -9.29
C VAL A 209 15.58 25.32 -8.19
N GLU A 210 15.69 26.62 -8.45
CA GLU A 210 15.28 27.69 -7.53
C GLU A 210 13.80 27.57 -7.15
N GLU A 211 12.92 27.46 -8.15
CA GLU A 211 11.48 27.28 -7.91
C GLU A 211 11.19 26.04 -7.05
N LEU A 212 11.86 24.92 -7.33
CA LEU A 212 11.67 23.68 -6.59
C LEU A 212 12.05 23.83 -5.11
N ARG A 213 13.20 24.47 -4.82
CA ARG A 213 13.64 24.70 -3.44
C ARG A 213 12.77 25.72 -2.71
N LEU A 214 12.30 26.76 -3.40
CA LEU A 214 11.33 27.70 -2.84
C LEU A 214 9.99 27.01 -2.52
N TYR A 215 9.53 26.12 -3.39
CA TYR A 215 8.33 25.33 -3.17
C TYR A 215 8.44 24.42 -1.95
N GLU A 216 9.55 23.69 -1.80
CA GLU A 216 9.82 22.84 -0.63
C GLU A 216 9.86 23.63 0.67
N ARG A 217 10.44 24.83 0.63
CA ARG A 217 10.59 25.69 1.81
C ARG A 217 9.30 26.37 2.23
N SER A 218 8.47 26.79 1.27
CA SER A 218 7.41 27.77 1.53
C SER A 218 6.00 27.23 1.30
N ILE A 219 5.84 26.16 0.50
CA ILE A 219 4.54 25.70 0.02
C ILE A 219 4.27 24.27 0.50
N ALA A 220 5.00 23.29 -0.02
CA ALA A 220 4.81 21.89 0.31
C ALA A 220 6.02 21.04 -0.09
N ARG A 221 6.17 19.88 0.56
CA ARG A 221 7.17 18.90 0.17
C ARG A 221 6.75 18.10 -1.06
N PHE A 222 7.74 17.74 -1.87
CA PHE A 222 7.62 16.75 -2.92
C PHE A 222 7.67 15.33 -2.36
N GLN A 223 7.26 14.33 -3.15
CA GLN A 223 7.38 12.93 -2.78
C GLN A 223 8.83 12.44 -2.88
N TYR A 224 9.61 13.05 -3.78
CA TYR A 224 11.01 12.73 -4.02
C TYR A 224 11.88 13.97 -3.83
N ARG A 225 13.03 13.78 -3.19
CA ARG A 225 14.04 14.82 -3.02
C ARG A 225 15.22 14.51 -3.92
N ASN A 226 15.19 15.04 -5.13
CA ASN A 226 16.30 14.90 -6.08
C ASN A 226 17.35 15.99 -5.82
N PRO A 227 18.67 15.69 -5.95
CA PRO A 227 19.72 16.69 -5.85
C PRO A 227 19.61 17.80 -6.90
N ASP A 228 20.15 18.99 -6.59
CA ASP A 228 20.15 20.16 -7.51
C ASP A 228 20.82 19.83 -8.86
N SER A 229 21.92 19.09 -8.84
CA SER A 229 22.63 18.66 -10.04
C SER A 229 21.76 17.77 -10.93
N VAL A 230 21.04 16.81 -10.34
CA VAL A 230 20.14 15.90 -11.07
C VAL A 230 18.97 16.68 -11.69
N LEU A 231 18.41 17.65 -10.96
CA LEU A 231 17.33 18.50 -11.47
C LEU A 231 17.80 19.36 -12.64
N LYS A 232 18.97 20.01 -12.49
CA LYS A 232 19.58 20.82 -13.55
C LYS A 232 19.83 19.95 -14.80
N ASP A 233 20.49 18.81 -14.64
CA ASP A 233 20.83 17.91 -15.74
C ASP A 233 19.58 17.35 -16.43
N ALA A 234 18.49 17.10 -15.68
CA ALA A 234 17.23 16.66 -16.25
C ALA A 234 16.63 17.73 -17.17
N ILE A 235 16.54 18.97 -16.72
CA ILE A 235 16.00 20.08 -17.53
C ILE A 235 16.85 20.30 -18.79
N MET A 236 18.19 20.21 -18.66
CA MET A 236 19.10 20.35 -19.80
C MET A 236 18.98 19.24 -20.85
N ARG A 237 18.36 18.10 -20.53
CA ARG A 237 18.21 16.94 -21.43
C ARG A 237 16.81 16.75 -21.99
N LEU A 238 15.83 17.52 -21.53
CA LEU A 238 14.46 17.43 -22.01
C LEU A 238 14.34 17.97 -23.44
N THR A 239 13.60 17.24 -24.27
CA THR A 239 13.31 17.59 -25.67
C THR A 239 11.97 18.32 -25.85
N VAL A 240 11.21 18.48 -24.77
CA VAL A 240 9.96 19.25 -24.67
C VAL A 240 10.10 20.15 -23.45
N GLU A 241 9.71 21.42 -23.58
CA GLU A 241 9.79 22.40 -22.50
C GLU A 241 8.72 22.12 -21.43
N PRO A 242 9.09 21.79 -20.17
CA PRO A 242 8.14 21.69 -19.07
C PRO A 242 7.86 23.10 -18.51
N ASN A 243 6.77 23.73 -18.95
CA ASN A 243 6.36 25.05 -18.48
C ASN A 243 5.08 24.96 -17.63
N GLY A 244 4.54 26.09 -17.20
CA GLY A 244 3.33 26.13 -16.39
C GLY A 244 2.91 27.53 -16.01
N VAL A 245 1.65 27.63 -15.59
CA VAL A 245 1.10 28.85 -15.03
C VAL A 245 1.60 29.06 -13.60
N GLU A 246 1.49 30.29 -13.11
CA GLU A 246 1.64 30.56 -11.69
C GLU A 246 0.61 29.75 -10.89
N THR A 247 1.11 28.91 -9.97
CA THR A 247 0.23 28.13 -9.08
C THR A 247 0.26 28.64 -7.65
N ASP A 248 1.32 29.33 -7.26
CA ASP A 248 1.56 29.75 -5.89
C ASP A 248 2.17 31.16 -5.85
N PRO A 249 1.76 32.02 -4.90
CA PRO A 249 2.17 33.42 -4.83
C PRO A 249 3.56 33.61 -4.21
N VAL A 250 4.53 32.77 -4.59
CA VAL A 250 5.92 32.83 -4.13
C VAL A 250 6.80 33.26 -5.29
N GLU A 251 7.54 34.35 -5.12
CA GLU A 251 8.43 34.90 -6.16
C GLU A 251 9.84 34.31 -6.11
N VAL A 252 10.44 34.13 -7.29
CA VAL A 252 11.86 33.83 -7.44
C VAL A 252 12.72 35.08 -7.26
N ALA A 253 13.92 34.92 -6.74
CA ALA A 253 14.83 36.01 -6.41
C ALA A 253 15.89 36.22 -7.50
N VAL A 254 16.48 35.14 -8.00
CA VAL A 254 17.68 35.20 -8.86
C VAL A 254 17.30 35.15 -10.34
N ASN A 255 16.61 34.10 -10.77
CA ASN A 255 16.38 33.84 -12.21
C ASN A 255 15.06 34.46 -12.71
N ARG A 256 14.97 35.79 -12.67
CA ARG A 256 13.77 36.56 -13.05
C ARG A 256 13.75 36.95 -14.54
N ASN A 257 12.56 37.23 -15.06
CA ASN A 257 12.32 37.79 -16.40
C ASN A 257 12.98 37.00 -17.54
N LEU A 258 12.94 35.67 -17.46
CA LEU A 258 13.44 34.80 -18.52
C LEU A 258 12.46 34.83 -19.71
N MET A 259 12.99 34.94 -20.92
CA MET A 259 12.19 35.14 -22.15
C MET A 259 11.06 34.11 -22.31
N ARG A 260 11.30 32.85 -21.94
CA ARG A 260 10.34 31.76 -22.05
C ARG A 260 9.53 31.49 -20.79
N ILE A 261 9.66 32.31 -19.75
CA ILE A 261 8.95 32.12 -18.49
C ILE A 261 8.19 33.41 -18.15
N GLU A 262 6.90 33.38 -18.41
CA GLU A 262 5.98 34.53 -18.39
C GLU A 262 5.70 35.05 -16.98
N THR A 263 6.11 34.30 -15.95
CA THR A 263 5.91 34.64 -14.55
C THR A 263 7.23 34.64 -13.79
N ASN A 264 7.31 35.46 -12.73
CA ASN A 264 8.39 35.41 -11.74
C ASN A 264 8.00 34.63 -10.48
N ARG A 265 6.89 33.88 -10.55
CA ARG A 265 6.39 33.05 -9.44
C ARG A 265 6.54 31.57 -9.73
N VAL A 266 6.32 30.76 -8.69
CA VAL A 266 6.53 29.32 -8.73
C VAL A 266 5.45 28.62 -9.59
N ARG A 267 5.90 27.72 -10.46
CA ARG A 267 5.08 26.90 -11.37
C ARG A 267 4.99 25.47 -10.87
N GLY A 268 4.26 25.27 -9.77
CA GLY A 268 4.17 24.00 -9.04
C GLY A 268 3.70 22.80 -9.87
N GLY A 269 2.89 23.02 -10.92
CA GLY A 269 2.50 21.97 -11.87
C GLY A 269 3.72 21.35 -12.58
N ALA A 270 4.54 22.20 -13.20
CA ALA A 270 5.75 21.79 -13.92
C ALA A 270 6.75 21.09 -13.00
N LEU A 271 6.93 21.65 -11.79
CA LEU A 271 7.81 21.07 -10.77
C LEU A 271 7.42 19.63 -10.43
N ARG A 272 6.12 19.36 -10.26
CA ARG A 272 5.62 18.01 -9.93
C ARG A 272 5.84 17.02 -11.07
N VAL A 273 5.56 17.43 -12.31
CA VAL A 273 5.70 16.56 -13.48
C VAL A 273 7.13 16.07 -13.63
N VAL A 274 8.11 16.96 -13.51
CA VAL A 274 9.52 16.59 -13.66
C VAL A 274 10.05 15.90 -12.40
N ASN A 275 9.84 16.46 -11.20
CA ASN A 275 10.47 15.95 -9.97
C ASN A 275 9.77 14.69 -9.41
N ASP A 276 8.46 14.75 -9.17
CA ASP A 276 7.70 13.62 -8.60
C ASP A 276 7.34 12.58 -9.67
N GLY A 277 7.12 13.04 -10.90
CA GLY A 277 6.76 12.21 -12.03
C GLY A 277 7.97 11.58 -12.70
N LEU A 278 8.60 12.32 -13.63
CA LEU A 278 9.66 11.81 -14.48
C LEU A 278 10.86 11.24 -13.69
N LEU A 279 11.42 12.01 -12.77
CA LEU A 279 12.58 11.61 -11.97
C LEU A 279 12.17 10.64 -10.84
N GLY A 280 11.14 10.99 -10.06
CA GLY A 280 10.66 10.19 -8.93
C GLY A 280 10.07 8.82 -9.32
N ARG A 281 9.69 8.63 -10.59
CA ARG A 281 9.20 7.35 -11.15
C ARG A 281 10.06 6.84 -12.30
N SER A 282 11.29 7.33 -12.44
CA SER A 282 12.22 7.00 -13.54
C SER A 282 12.31 5.49 -13.83
N THR A 283 12.35 4.64 -12.80
CA THR A 283 12.42 3.18 -12.99
C THR A 283 11.16 2.60 -13.65
N LYS A 284 9.96 3.08 -13.28
CA LYS A 284 8.71 2.62 -13.91
C LYS A 284 8.57 3.22 -15.31
N VAL A 285 8.89 4.51 -15.47
CA VAL A 285 8.86 5.21 -16.77
C VAL A 285 9.81 4.54 -17.77
N LEU A 286 11.06 4.26 -17.37
CA LEU A 286 12.05 3.58 -18.21
C LEU A 286 11.59 2.20 -18.67
N LYS A 287 11.05 1.37 -17.76
CA LYS A 287 10.51 0.06 -18.14
C LYS A 287 9.43 0.17 -19.22
N ILE A 288 8.60 1.21 -19.16
CA ILE A 288 7.56 1.46 -20.14
C ILE A 288 8.19 1.95 -21.45
N VAL A 289 9.07 2.94 -21.41
CA VAL A 289 9.83 3.45 -22.56
C VAL A 289 10.55 2.32 -23.32
N GLU A 290 11.26 1.44 -22.59
CA GLU A 290 11.97 0.29 -23.14
C GLU A 290 11.02 -0.72 -23.79
N LYS A 291 9.89 -1.03 -23.11
CA LYS A 291 8.86 -1.91 -23.64
C LYS A 291 8.24 -1.35 -24.94
N LEU A 292 8.09 -0.04 -25.03
CA LEU A 292 7.51 0.66 -26.17
C LEU A 292 8.54 0.93 -27.30
N GLY A 293 9.82 0.60 -27.09
CA GLY A 293 10.88 0.86 -28.07
C GLY A 293 11.15 2.35 -28.31
N LEU A 294 10.91 3.20 -27.32
CA LEU A 294 11.12 4.65 -27.46
C LEU A 294 12.57 5.05 -27.18
N GLU A 295 13.21 5.67 -28.16
CA GLU A 295 14.60 6.11 -28.07
C GLU A 295 14.75 7.51 -27.44
N GLY A 296 15.95 7.81 -26.91
CA GLY A 296 16.31 9.15 -26.41
C GLY A 296 16.12 9.36 -24.90
N TRP A 297 15.62 8.36 -24.18
CA TRP A 297 15.32 8.45 -22.74
C TRP A 297 16.27 7.65 -21.83
N GLY A 298 17.31 7.01 -22.39
CA GLY A 298 18.27 6.19 -21.64
C GLY A 298 19.03 6.94 -20.55
N TRP A 299 19.14 8.27 -20.65
CA TRP A 299 19.78 9.11 -19.63
C TRP A 299 19.06 9.08 -18.28
N LEU A 300 17.76 8.77 -18.22
CA LEU A 300 17.04 8.62 -16.96
C LEU A 300 17.63 7.50 -16.08
N ALA A 301 18.28 6.49 -16.68
CA ALA A 301 18.90 5.40 -15.94
C ALA A 301 20.15 5.87 -15.17
N MET A 302 20.88 6.82 -15.74
CA MET A 302 22.09 7.42 -15.17
C MET A 302 21.79 8.34 -13.98
N MET A 303 20.54 8.81 -13.87
CA MET A 303 20.10 9.69 -12.78
C MET A 303 19.63 8.93 -11.53
N LYS A 304 19.82 7.60 -11.48
CA LYS A 304 19.64 6.83 -10.25
C LYS A 304 20.73 7.17 -9.25
N THR A 305 20.35 7.70 -8.09
CA THR A 305 21.18 7.66 -6.89
C THR A 305 21.33 6.19 -6.44
N SER A 306 22.55 5.76 -6.11
CA SER A 306 22.93 4.37 -5.78
C SER A 306 22.02 3.71 -4.73
N SER A 307 21.68 2.44 -4.97
CA SER A 307 20.53 1.74 -4.37
C SER A 307 20.73 1.15 -2.96
N SER A 308 21.94 1.07 -2.41
CA SER A 308 22.18 0.48 -1.08
C SER A 308 21.79 1.42 0.07
N GLU A 309 22.22 2.68 0.04
CA GLU A 309 21.77 3.70 1.01
C GLU A 309 20.27 3.99 0.89
N GLY A 310 19.70 3.79 -0.30
CA GLY A 310 18.29 4.06 -0.59
C GLY A 310 17.31 3.01 -0.04
N GLU A 311 17.72 1.79 0.29
CA GLU A 311 16.82 0.79 0.90
C GLU A 311 16.66 0.99 2.40
N GLU A 312 17.76 1.18 3.13
CA GLU A 312 17.70 1.56 4.56
C GLU A 312 16.98 2.90 4.72
N ALA A 313 17.32 3.92 3.93
CA ALA A 313 16.61 5.20 3.96
C ALA A 313 15.10 5.03 3.72
N LYS A 314 14.69 4.13 2.81
CA LYS A 314 13.27 3.83 2.57
C LYS A 314 12.57 3.17 3.76
N GLU A 315 13.27 2.34 4.53
CA GLU A 315 12.74 1.71 5.74
C GLU A 315 12.59 2.72 6.88
N PHE A 316 13.40 3.79 6.91
CA PHE A 316 13.23 4.90 7.86
C PHE A 316 12.28 6.00 7.37
N MET A 317 11.94 6.08 6.07
CA MET A 317 11.02 7.11 5.53
C MET A 317 9.67 7.14 6.25
N PHE A 318 9.16 6.01 6.76
CA PHE A 318 7.89 6.05 7.48
C PHE A 318 8.00 6.80 8.82
N MET A 319 9.20 7.00 9.36
CA MET A 319 9.45 7.76 10.59
C MET A 319 9.64 9.27 10.36
N GLU A 320 9.73 9.71 9.12
CA GLU A 320 9.75 11.14 8.80
C GLU A 320 8.38 11.79 9.08
N ASP A 321 8.37 13.08 9.43
CA ASP A 321 7.17 13.90 9.61
C ASP A 321 6.16 13.33 10.62
N VAL A 322 6.68 12.95 11.79
CA VAL A 322 5.85 12.64 12.96
C VAL A 322 5.25 13.95 13.49
N VAL A 323 3.98 14.16 13.18
CA VAL A 323 3.21 15.30 13.68
C VAL A 323 2.79 15.02 15.11
N GLY A 324 2.81 16.05 15.98
CA GLY A 324 2.27 15.95 17.33
C GLY A 324 0.86 15.35 17.35
N GLY A 325 0.62 14.41 18.27
CA GLY A 325 -0.64 13.67 18.37
C GLY A 325 -0.76 12.43 17.47
N ARG A 326 0.29 12.07 16.70
CA ARG A 326 0.35 10.83 15.92
C ARG A 326 1.40 9.88 16.51
N PRO A 327 0.99 8.87 17.30
CA PRO A 327 1.94 7.98 17.94
C PRO A 327 2.71 7.11 16.94
N ILE A 328 3.95 6.80 17.31
CA ILE A 328 4.71 5.70 16.73
C ILE A 328 4.32 4.44 17.51
N PHE A 329 3.86 3.41 16.82
CA PHE A 329 3.47 2.16 17.43
C PHE A 329 4.67 1.22 17.60
N ALA A 330 5.53 1.15 16.58
CA ALA A 330 6.77 0.38 16.61
C ALA A 330 7.87 1.05 15.77
N PHE A 331 9.10 1.00 16.27
CA PHE A 331 10.29 1.36 15.50
C PHE A 331 10.62 0.30 14.43
N PRO A 332 11.41 0.67 13.40
CA PRO A 332 11.77 -0.26 12.33
C PRO A 332 12.41 -1.54 12.88
N GLY A 333 11.93 -2.71 12.46
CA GLY A 333 12.45 -4.01 12.87
C GLY A 333 12.44 -4.31 14.38
N ALA A 334 11.80 -3.47 15.22
CA ALA A 334 11.89 -3.60 16.67
C ALA A 334 11.23 -4.89 17.17
N ALA A 335 11.96 -5.67 17.97
CA ALA A 335 11.46 -6.91 18.56
C ALA A 335 10.24 -6.65 19.46
N GLY A 336 9.11 -7.31 19.16
CA GLY A 336 7.83 -7.03 19.81
C GLY A 336 6.95 -6.00 19.10
N GLY A 337 7.41 -5.44 17.98
CA GLY A 337 6.57 -4.70 17.05
C GLY A 337 5.54 -5.61 16.37
N PHE A 338 4.97 -5.15 15.26
CA PHE A 338 4.00 -5.95 14.52
C PHE A 338 4.67 -7.13 13.82
N ARG A 339 4.13 -8.34 13.96
CA ARG A 339 4.60 -9.51 13.19
C ARG A 339 3.92 -9.54 11.83
N ILE A 340 4.68 -9.68 10.74
CA ILE A 340 4.07 -9.89 9.41
C ILE A 340 3.35 -11.24 9.37
N ARG A 341 2.09 -11.19 8.95
CA ARG A 341 1.28 -12.35 8.58
C ARG A 341 0.71 -12.16 7.19
N TYR A 342 1.02 -13.06 6.26
CA TYR A 342 0.36 -13.03 4.95
C TYR A 342 -1.09 -13.48 5.09
N GLY A 343 -2.01 -12.70 4.51
CA GLY A 343 -3.42 -13.05 4.53
C GLY A 343 -4.34 -11.98 3.95
N ARG A 344 -5.58 -12.39 3.69
CA ARG A 344 -6.66 -11.50 3.30
C ARG A 344 -7.95 -11.95 4.00
N SER A 345 -8.55 -11.04 4.76
CA SER A 345 -9.85 -11.23 5.40
C SER A 345 -10.95 -10.64 4.51
N ARG A 346 -12.21 -10.91 4.85
CA ARG A 346 -13.40 -10.37 4.17
C ARG A 346 -13.44 -8.84 4.11
N ASN A 347 -12.88 -8.17 5.10
CA ASN A 347 -12.85 -6.71 5.25
C ASN A 347 -11.47 -6.12 4.89
N THR A 348 -10.54 -6.93 4.42
CA THR A 348 -9.26 -6.45 3.88
C THR A 348 -9.16 -6.74 2.38
N GLY A 349 -8.12 -6.21 1.76
CA GLY A 349 -7.94 -6.14 0.31
C GLY A 349 -6.94 -5.03 -0.03
N MET A 350 -7.25 -4.27 -1.07
CA MET A 350 -6.39 -3.23 -1.64
C MET A 350 -5.95 -2.18 -0.60
N ALA A 351 -4.64 -2.00 -0.46
CA ALA A 351 -3.99 -1.03 0.42
C ALA A 351 -4.51 -1.04 1.86
N SER A 352 -4.86 -2.24 2.37
CA SER A 352 -5.40 -2.41 3.72
C SER A 352 -4.63 -3.45 4.51
N VAL A 353 -4.60 -3.25 5.82
CA VAL A 353 -3.92 -4.13 6.77
C VAL A 353 -4.87 -4.57 7.87
N GLY A 354 -4.73 -5.81 8.30
CA GLY A 354 -5.50 -6.37 9.42
C GLY A 354 -4.72 -6.26 10.72
N VAL A 355 -5.39 -5.79 11.77
CA VAL A 355 -4.84 -5.73 13.14
C VAL A 355 -5.86 -6.31 14.11
N HIS A 356 -5.39 -6.95 15.17
CA HIS A 356 -6.25 -7.49 16.21
C HIS A 356 -6.99 -6.38 16.98
N PRO A 357 -8.30 -6.48 17.25
CA PRO A 357 -9.04 -5.45 17.98
C PRO A 357 -8.50 -5.17 19.38
N ALA A 358 -7.98 -6.18 20.09
CA ALA A 358 -7.33 -5.98 21.38
C ALA A 358 -6.12 -5.02 21.29
N THR A 359 -5.34 -5.09 20.20
CA THR A 359 -4.23 -4.16 19.97
C THR A 359 -4.72 -2.72 19.81
N MET A 360 -5.85 -2.51 19.13
CA MET A 360 -6.46 -1.19 18.97
C MET A 360 -6.81 -0.56 20.33
N GLU A 361 -7.41 -1.34 21.23
CA GLU A 361 -7.79 -0.92 22.58
C GLU A 361 -6.57 -0.66 23.48
N ILE A 362 -5.57 -1.55 23.47
CA ILE A 362 -4.33 -1.37 24.26
C ILE A 362 -3.57 -0.11 23.84
N LEU A 363 -3.59 0.22 22.55
CA LEU A 363 -3.02 1.45 22.01
C LEU A 363 -3.92 2.68 22.20
N GLY A 364 -4.92 2.60 23.09
CA GLY A 364 -5.75 3.74 23.49
C GLY A 364 -6.68 4.27 22.42
N GLY A 365 -7.02 3.45 21.40
CA GLY A 365 -7.91 3.84 20.30
C GLY A 365 -7.25 4.74 19.25
N PHE A 366 -5.95 5.02 19.34
CA PHE A 366 -5.23 5.73 18.27
C PHE A 366 -5.16 4.91 16.97
N LEU A 367 -5.16 3.59 17.11
CA LEU A 367 -5.26 2.66 16.00
C LEU A 367 -6.72 2.17 15.94
N ALA A 368 -7.45 2.53 14.90
CA ALA A 368 -8.86 2.19 14.74
C ALA A 368 -9.18 1.85 13.28
N VAL A 369 -10.38 1.30 13.03
CA VAL A 369 -10.84 0.98 11.68
C VAL A 369 -10.91 2.25 10.83
N GLY A 370 -10.27 2.25 9.67
CA GLY A 370 -10.22 3.41 8.77
C GLY A 370 -9.04 4.35 9.03
N VAL A 371 -8.31 4.19 10.13
CA VAL A 371 -7.05 4.92 10.35
C VAL A 371 -6.04 4.48 9.32
N GLN A 372 -5.40 5.44 8.66
CA GLN A 372 -4.24 5.17 7.83
C GLN A 372 -3.04 4.92 8.73
N MET A 373 -2.41 3.76 8.59
CA MET A 373 -1.14 3.43 9.24
C MET A 373 0.00 3.57 8.23
N ARG A 374 1.06 4.29 8.63
CA ARG A 374 2.32 4.34 7.86
C ARG A 374 3.16 3.13 8.27
N LEU A 375 3.73 2.45 7.29
CA LEU A 375 4.40 1.16 7.47
C LEU A 375 5.83 1.25 6.98
N GLU A 376 6.73 0.52 7.64
CA GLU A 376 8.09 0.24 7.16
C GLU A 376 8.06 -0.57 5.85
N ARG A 377 7.18 -1.57 5.78
CA ARG A 377 7.00 -2.49 4.64
C ARG A 377 5.59 -3.11 4.64
N PRO A 378 5.07 -3.62 3.50
CA PRO A 378 5.62 -3.55 2.14
C PRO A 378 5.32 -2.25 1.40
N GLY A 379 4.29 -1.52 1.80
CA GLY A 379 3.86 -0.27 1.17
C GLY A 379 4.05 0.94 2.07
N LYS A 380 3.89 2.14 1.51
CA LYS A 380 4.04 3.41 2.27
C LYS A 380 2.98 3.59 3.35
N ALA A 381 1.80 3.00 3.16
CA ALA A 381 0.70 3.05 4.11
C ALA A 381 -0.30 1.93 3.85
N GLY A 382 -1.08 1.57 4.87
CA GLY A 382 -2.26 0.73 4.76
C GLY A 382 -3.40 1.25 5.61
N ILE A 383 -4.64 1.02 5.18
CA ILE A 383 -5.85 1.31 5.97
C ILE A 383 -6.11 0.17 6.94
N VAL A 384 -6.22 0.51 8.21
CA VAL A 384 -6.40 -0.45 9.30
C VAL A 384 -7.82 -1.01 9.29
N ASN A 385 -7.92 -2.32 9.43
CA ASN A 385 -9.16 -3.06 9.60
C ASN A 385 -9.02 -4.07 10.74
N ALA A 386 -10.13 -4.35 11.42
CA ALA A 386 -10.20 -5.30 12.52
C ALA A 386 -10.21 -6.76 12.01
N VAL A 387 -9.30 -7.59 12.53
CA VAL A 387 -9.29 -9.04 12.29
C VAL A 387 -9.02 -9.75 13.61
N ASP A 388 -10.00 -10.48 14.12
CA ASP A 388 -9.99 -11.15 15.43
C ASP A 388 -9.42 -12.59 15.39
N SER A 389 -9.21 -13.14 14.20
CA SER A 389 -8.63 -14.48 14.00
C SER A 389 -7.10 -14.51 13.91
N ILE A 390 -6.44 -13.35 14.04
CA ILE A 390 -4.97 -13.24 13.99
C ILE A 390 -4.38 -13.15 15.39
N GLU A 391 -3.05 -13.27 15.52
CA GLU A 391 -2.42 -13.30 16.83
C GLU A 391 -2.61 -11.95 17.57
N PRO A 392 -3.14 -11.98 18.80
CA PRO A 392 -3.33 -10.80 19.64
C PRO A 392 -2.02 -10.27 20.25
N PRO A 393 -2.07 -9.11 20.94
CA PRO A 393 -0.93 -8.59 21.66
C PRO A 393 -0.61 -9.39 22.93
N VAL A 394 0.64 -9.26 23.40
CA VAL A 394 1.12 -9.80 24.68
C VAL A 394 1.63 -8.66 25.54
N VAL A 395 1.20 -8.59 26.79
CA VAL A 395 1.51 -7.53 27.74
C VAL A 395 2.10 -8.06 29.03
N LYS A 396 2.95 -7.24 29.66
CA LYS A 396 3.39 -7.39 31.05
C LYS A 396 2.57 -6.46 31.93
N LEU A 397 2.00 -7.00 32.99
CA LEU A 397 1.25 -6.25 33.99
C LEU A 397 2.17 -5.69 35.09
N ILE A 398 1.68 -4.73 35.86
CA ILE A 398 2.41 -4.10 36.98
C ILE A 398 2.82 -5.12 38.05
N ASP A 399 2.05 -6.20 38.23
CA ASP A 399 2.37 -7.30 39.15
C ASP A 399 3.47 -8.25 38.62
N GLY A 400 3.98 -8.00 37.41
CA GLY A 400 5.00 -8.81 36.74
C GLY A 400 4.45 -9.95 35.89
N SER A 401 3.14 -10.23 35.93
CA SER A 401 2.51 -11.28 35.11
C SER A 401 2.58 -10.93 33.62
N VAL A 402 2.73 -11.95 32.77
CA VAL A 402 2.68 -11.82 31.31
C VAL A 402 1.41 -12.47 30.79
N MET A 403 0.64 -11.73 29.99
CA MET A 403 -0.65 -12.19 29.48
C MET A 403 -0.78 -11.92 27.99
N ARG A 404 -1.33 -12.89 27.27
CA ARG A 404 -1.87 -12.70 25.92
C ARG A 404 -3.29 -12.16 26.06
N VAL A 405 -3.63 -11.12 25.29
CA VAL A 405 -4.91 -10.41 25.42
C VAL A 405 -5.82 -10.74 24.24
N ASP A 406 -6.67 -11.74 24.41
CA ASP A 406 -7.39 -12.39 23.31
C ASP A 406 -8.65 -11.60 22.87
N SER A 407 -9.09 -10.58 23.62
CA SER A 407 -10.30 -9.82 23.28
C SER A 407 -10.19 -8.30 23.57
N PRO A 408 -10.95 -7.46 22.85
CA PRO A 408 -11.01 -6.02 23.15
C PRO A 408 -11.61 -5.72 24.53
N GLN A 409 -12.52 -6.56 25.03
CA GLN A 409 -13.09 -6.41 26.38
C GLN A 409 -12.02 -6.63 27.45
N GLU A 410 -11.21 -7.68 27.30
CA GLU A 410 -10.08 -7.96 28.18
C GLU A 410 -9.02 -6.85 28.11
N ALA A 411 -8.69 -6.38 26.90
CA ALA A 411 -7.78 -5.25 26.70
C ALA A 411 -8.24 -4.00 27.46
N LYS A 412 -9.53 -3.68 27.39
CA LYS A 412 -10.10 -2.54 28.11
C LYS A 412 -10.02 -2.71 29.63
N ALA A 413 -10.25 -3.91 30.15
CA ALA A 413 -10.18 -4.21 31.58
C ALA A 413 -8.74 -4.19 32.13
N LEU A 414 -7.75 -4.52 31.30
CA LEU A 414 -6.33 -4.55 31.67
C LEU A 414 -5.61 -3.22 31.44
N ARG A 415 -6.19 -2.25 30.73
CA ARG A 415 -5.52 -1.03 30.26
C ARG A 415 -4.67 -0.34 31.34
N ASP A 416 -5.23 -0.11 32.52
CA ASP A 416 -4.56 0.61 33.61
C ASP A 416 -3.58 -0.26 34.41
N LYS A 417 -3.55 -1.58 34.13
CA LYS A 417 -2.67 -2.57 34.76
C LYS A 417 -1.47 -2.93 33.89
N ILE A 418 -1.43 -2.48 32.63
CA ILE A 418 -0.34 -2.78 31.70
C ILE A 418 0.89 -1.94 32.07
N GLN A 419 1.98 -2.61 32.43
CA GLN A 419 3.29 -1.99 32.62
C GLN A 419 4.03 -1.83 31.29
N LYS A 420 3.99 -2.86 30.43
CA LYS A 420 4.73 -2.87 29.16
C LYS A 420 4.02 -3.74 28.13
N ILE A 421 3.98 -3.28 26.89
CA ILE A 421 3.55 -4.11 25.75
C ILE A 421 4.78 -4.87 25.25
N LEU A 422 4.74 -6.20 25.32
CA LEU A 422 5.85 -7.05 24.89
C LEU A 422 5.74 -7.44 23.41
N PHE A 423 4.52 -7.52 22.89
CA PHE A 423 4.22 -7.82 21.51
C PHE A 423 2.94 -7.10 21.07
N LEU A 424 2.96 -6.41 19.92
CA LEU A 424 1.79 -5.70 19.40
C LEU A 424 0.74 -6.61 18.75
N GLY A 425 1.09 -7.85 18.39
CA GLY A 425 0.21 -8.72 17.61
C GLY A 425 0.58 -8.79 16.14
N ASP A 426 -0.25 -9.50 15.39
CA ASP A 426 -0.11 -9.63 13.94
C ASP A 426 -0.47 -8.35 13.21
N LEU A 427 0.30 -8.08 12.15
CA LEU A 427 -0.09 -7.22 11.05
C LEU A 427 -0.34 -8.09 9.83
N MET A 428 -1.62 -8.29 9.51
CA MET A 428 -2.02 -9.07 8.35
C MET A 428 -1.90 -8.22 7.08
N VAL A 429 -1.12 -8.70 6.12
CA VAL A 429 -0.85 -8.01 4.85
C VAL A 429 -1.12 -8.94 3.68
N GLY A 430 -1.81 -8.44 2.65
CA GLY A 430 -2.07 -9.19 1.43
C GLY A 430 -0.80 -9.37 0.59
N TYR A 431 -0.64 -10.52 -0.07
CA TYR A 431 0.43 -10.75 -1.05
C TYR A 431 0.44 -9.67 -2.15
N GLY A 432 -0.74 -9.22 -2.59
CA GLY A 432 -0.89 -8.18 -3.60
C GLY A 432 -0.17 -6.88 -3.24
N GLU A 433 -0.04 -6.54 -1.95
CA GLU A 433 0.67 -5.33 -1.51
C GLU A 433 2.17 -5.41 -1.82
N PHE A 434 2.79 -6.59 -1.67
CA PHE A 434 4.19 -6.79 -2.04
C PHE A 434 4.39 -6.73 -3.55
N LEU A 435 3.48 -7.36 -4.30
CA LEU A 435 3.51 -7.38 -5.76
C LEU A 435 3.36 -5.98 -6.35
N GLU A 436 2.35 -5.22 -5.90
CA GLU A 436 2.05 -3.86 -6.40
C GLU A 436 3.18 -2.87 -6.08
N ASN A 437 3.75 -2.97 -4.86
CA ASN A 437 4.86 -2.10 -4.44
C ASN A 437 6.22 -2.60 -4.94
N ASN A 438 6.28 -3.72 -5.67
CA ASN A 438 7.50 -4.35 -6.17
C ASN A 438 8.55 -4.54 -5.06
N ARG A 439 8.12 -5.08 -3.91
CA ARG A 439 8.98 -5.42 -2.77
C ARG A 439 9.17 -6.93 -2.68
N ALA A 440 10.37 -7.35 -2.30
CA ALA A 440 10.65 -8.75 -2.04
C ALA A 440 9.77 -9.28 -0.89
N LEU A 441 9.28 -10.50 -1.03
CA LEU A 441 8.62 -11.19 0.07
C LEU A 441 9.63 -11.42 1.19
N VAL A 442 9.16 -11.22 2.42
CA VAL A 442 9.92 -11.53 3.62
C VAL A 442 9.43 -12.85 4.24
N PRO A 443 10.22 -13.53 5.07
CA PRO A 443 9.76 -14.72 5.78
C PRO A 443 8.48 -14.44 6.58
N SER A 444 7.46 -15.29 6.42
CA SER A 444 6.24 -15.23 7.23
C SER A 444 6.50 -15.76 8.63
N GLY A 445 5.81 -15.20 9.62
CA GLY A 445 5.61 -15.89 10.90
C GLY A 445 4.99 -17.27 10.71
N PHE A 446 5.31 -18.21 11.60
CA PHE A 446 4.62 -19.50 11.65
C PHE A 446 3.20 -19.30 12.22
N VAL A 447 2.19 -19.65 11.41
CA VAL A 447 0.76 -19.33 11.63
C VAL A 447 -0.12 -20.54 11.34
N GLU A 448 -1.35 -20.51 11.84
CA GLU A 448 -2.26 -21.66 11.82
C GLU A 448 -2.57 -22.14 10.41
N SER A 449 -2.71 -21.23 9.43
CA SER A 449 -2.93 -21.62 8.03
C SER A 449 -1.77 -22.37 7.40
N TRP A 450 -0.53 -22.07 7.81
CA TRP A 450 0.64 -22.80 7.32
C TRP A 450 0.71 -24.18 7.98
N TRP A 451 0.53 -24.23 9.31
CA TRP A 451 0.48 -25.50 10.03
C TRP A 451 -0.63 -26.43 9.51
N ALA A 452 -1.81 -25.88 9.22
CA ALA A 452 -2.95 -26.61 8.67
C ALA A 452 -2.64 -27.30 7.33
N GLN A 453 -1.88 -26.63 6.45
CA GLN A 453 -1.44 -27.22 5.18
C GLN A 453 -0.44 -28.36 5.39
N LEU A 454 0.49 -28.21 6.34
CA LEU A 454 1.43 -29.29 6.69
C LEU A 454 0.70 -30.50 7.27
N LEU A 455 -0.34 -30.26 8.08
CA LEU A 455 -1.20 -31.32 8.60
C LEU A 455 -1.98 -31.99 7.45
N GLU A 456 -2.63 -31.21 6.59
CA GLU A 456 -3.39 -31.73 5.44
C GLU A 456 -2.52 -32.61 4.56
N GLU A 457 -1.30 -32.16 4.26
CA GLU A 457 -0.30 -32.89 3.48
C GLU A 457 -0.02 -34.28 4.08
N LYS A 458 0.23 -34.35 5.40
CA LYS A 458 0.48 -35.63 6.10
C LYS A 458 -0.76 -36.51 6.19
N LEU A 459 -1.95 -35.92 6.32
CA LEU A 459 -3.21 -36.67 6.44
C LEU A 459 -3.71 -37.25 5.11
N HIS A 460 -3.12 -36.88 3.96
CA HIS A 460 -3.41 -37.53 2.68
C HIS A 460 -3.05 -39.02 2.70
N GLU A 461 -1.98 -39.39 3.40
CA GLU A 461 -1.56 -40.77 3.59
C GLU A 461 -2.48 -41.48 4.62
N PRO A 462 -3.19 -42.56 4.25
CA PRO A 462 -4.09 -43.26 5.16
C PRO A 462 -3.40 -43.81 6.41
N GLU A 463 -2.14 -44.25 6.29
CA GLU A 463 -1.34 -44.76 7.40
C GLU A 463 -1.10 -43.69 8.47
N ASN A 464 -0.65 -42.50 8.07
CA ASN A 464 -0.47 -41.36 8.95
C ASN A 464 -1.78 -40.95 9.63
N ARG A 465 -2.88 -40.95 8.87
CA ARG A 465 -4.21 -40.63 9.39
C ARG A 465 -4.66 -41.63 10.44
N ASN A 466 -4.44 -42.93 10.21
CA ASN A 466 -4.82 -43.98 11.16
C ASN A 466 -3.93 -43.93 12.41
N LYS A 467 -2.62 -43.74 12.23
CA LYS A 467 -1.65 -43.56 13.32
C LYS A 467 -2.03 -42.38 14.23
N ALA A 468 -2.35 -41.22 13.64
CA ALA A 468 -2.76 -40.04 14.39
C ALA A 468 -4.09 -40.28 15.14
N GLN A 469 -5.09 -40.91 14.52
CA GLN A 469 -6.37 -41.23 15.17
C GLN A 469 -6.18 -42.16 16.37
N GLN A 470 -5.40 -43.23 16.21
CA GLN A 470 -5.17 -44.23 17.25
C GLN A 470 -4.38 -43.64 18.43
N LEU A 471 -3.28 -42.93 18.15
CA LEU A 471 -2.40 -42.39 19.18
C LEU A 471 -3.07 -41.26 19.99
N LEU A 472 -3.88 -40.43 19.33
CA LEU A 472 -4.52 -39.28 19.97
C LEU A 472 -5.95 -39.57 20.47
N SER A 473 -6.51 -40.73 20.12
CA SER A 473 -7.91 -41.09 20.42
C SER A 473 -8.92 -40.02 19.95
N ILE A 474 -8.70 -39.47 18.75
CA ILE A 474 -9.57 -38.45 18.11
C ILE A 474 -10.19 -38.97 16.82
N SER A 475 -11.39 -38.47 16.49
CA SER A 475 -12.08 -38.86 15.26
C SER A 475 -11.38 -38.33 14.00
N ALA A 476 -11.55 -39.05 12.88
CA ALA A 476 -11.08 -38.59 11.58
C ALA A 476 -11.67 -37.23 11.16
N GLU A 477 -12.90 -36.94 11.61
CA GLU A 477 -13.56 -35.66 11.35
C GLU A 477 -12.86 -34.52 12.09
N ARG A 478 -12.59 -34.66 13.39
CA ARG A 478 -11.87 -33.65 14.18
C ARG A 478 -10.48 -33.36 13.63
N LEU A 479 -9.76 -34.40 13.19
CA LEU A 479 -8.46 -34.23 12.51
C LEU A 479 -8.56 -33.40 11.23
N ARG A 480 -9.60 -33.62 10.42
CA ARG A 480 -9.85 -32.83 9.21
C ARG A 480 -10.26 -31.40 9.55
N GLU A 481 -11.00 -31.19 10.63
CA GLU A 481 -11.39 -29.85 11.08
C GLU A 481 -10.18 -28.99 11.45
N PHE A 482 -9.13 -29.57 12.06
CA PHE A 482 -7.88 -28.84 12.34
C PHE A 482 -7.23 -28.29 11.06
N ALA A 483 -7.34 -29.01 9.94
CA ALA A 483 -6.82 -28.56 8.65
C ALA A 483 -7.77 -27.59 7.92
N ASN A 484 -9.08 -27.86 7.97
CA ASN A 484 -10.09 -27.11 7.21
C ASN A 484 -10.51 -25.79 7.88
N ASN A 485 -10.55 -25.76 9.22
CA ASN A 485 -11.03 -24.63 10.01
C ASN A 485 -9.98 -24.20 11.07
N PRO A 486 -8.72 -23.93 10.68
CA PRO A 486 -7.58 -23.81 11.60
C PRO A 486 -7.64 -22.60 12.55
N PHE A 487 -8.51 -21.64 12.28
CA PHE A 487 -8.69 -20.47 13.15
C PHE A 487 -9.76 -20.66 14.22
N SER A 488 -10.73 -21.55 13.98
CA SER A 488 -11.87 -21.79 14.87
C SER A 488 -11.73 -23.08 15.66
N VAL A 489 -11.09 -24.11 15.09
CA VAL A 489 -10.89 -25.42 15.70
C VAL A 489 -9.40 -25.63 15.93
N LYS A 490 -8.94 -25.33 17.14
CA LYS A 490 -7.53 -25.49 17.55
C LYS A 490 -7.34 -26.80 18.32
N PRO A 491 -6.26 -27.57 18.06
CA PRO A 491 -5.92 -28.73 18.89
C PRO A 491 -5.56 -28.28 20.30
N ARG A 492 -5.82 -29.13 21.30
CA ARG A 492 -5.27 -28.96 22.65
C ARG A 492 -3.76 -29.16 22.65
N ALA A 493 -3.06 -28.75 23.72
CA ALA A 493 -1.60 -28.88 23.80
C ALA A 493 -1.14 -30.33 23.62
N SER A 494 -1.80 -31.28 24.29
CA SER A 494 -1.52 -32.72 24.14
C SER A 494 -1.77 -33.23 22.72
N GLU A 495 -2.84 -32.77 22.07
CA GLU A 495 -3.17 -33.12 20.68
C GLU A 495 -2.10 -32.56 19.72
N ALA A 496 -1.67 -31.31 19.91
CA ALA A 496 -0.63 -30.68 19.10
C ALA A 496 0.72 -31.40 19.23
N ILE A 497 1.11 -31.76 20.46
CA ILE A 497 2.34 -32.50 20.74
C ILE A 497 2.29 -33.88 20.09
N GLY A 498 1.20 -34.63 20.31
CA GLY A 498 1.09 -35.98 19.75
C GLY A 498 1.00 -35.98 18.22
N LEU A 499 0.43 -34.95 17.59
CA LEU A 499 0.50 -34.76 16.14
C LEU A 499 1.94 -34.52 15.66
N SER A 500 2.69 -33.67 16.35
CA SER A 500 4.10 -33.41 16.02
C SER A 500 4.98 -34.66 16.17
N GLN A 501 4.82 -35.42 17.26
CA GLN A 501 5.56 -36.67 17.49
C GLN A 501 5.17 -37.77 16.48
N SER A 502 3.88 -37.90 16.16
CA SER A 502 3.41 -38.99 15.29
C SER A 502 3.65 -38.73 13.81
N LEU A 503 3.53 -37.48 13.35
CA LEU A 503 3.58 -37.08 11.94
C LEU A 503 4.85 -36.31 11.54
N GLY A 504 5.68 -35.90 12.51
CA GLY A 504 6.88 -35.11 12.26
C GLY A 504 6.59 -33.67 11.80
N ILE A 505 5.35 -33.19 11.98
CA ILE A 505 5.00 -31.80 11.67
C ILE A 505 5.45 -30.85 12.79
N PRO A 506 5.69 -29.57 12.51
CA PRO A 506 6.07 -28.64 13.55
C PRO A 506 5.00 -28.47 14.64
N LEU A 507 5.42 -28.09 15.84
CA LEU A 507 4.49 -27.77 16.94
C LEU A 507 3.48 -26.72 16.51
N HIS A 508 2.21 -26.88 16.89
CA HIS A 508 1.16 -25.95 16.51
C HIS A 508 1.49 -24.50 16.94
N PRO A 509 1.24 -23.47 16.08
CA PRO A 509 1.60 -22.08 16.36
C PRO A 509 1.06 -21.52 17.67
N ALA A 510 -0.13 -21.94 18.11
CA ALA A 510 -0.72 -21.49 19.38
C ALA A 510 0.12 -21.84 20.63
N TYR A 511 0.99 -22.84 20.51
CA TYR A 511 1.89 -23.33 21.55
C TYR A 511 3.36 -23.05 21.24
N THR A 512 3.64 -22.35 20.13
CA THR A 512 5.00 -21.97 19.74
C THR A 512 5.28 -20.55 20.19
N HIS A 513 6.20 -20.39 21.14
CA HIS A 513 6.63 -19.11 21.69
C HIS A 513 7.78 -18.49 20.89
N PHE A 514 8.20 -17.27 21.26
CA PHE A 514 9.17 -16.45 20.50
C PHE A 514 10.62 -16.85 20.80
N TRP A 515 10.93 -18.14 20.70
CA TRP A 515 12.24 -18.69 21.04
C TRP A 515 13.39 -18.14 20.19
N SER A 516 13.12 -17.60 19.00
CA SER A 516 14.11 -16.91 18.18
C SER A 516 14.63 -15.60 18.79
N LEU A 517 13.97 -15.07 19.82
CA LEU A 517 14.38 -13.85 20.54
C LEU A 517 15.29 -14.13 21.74
N VAL A 518 15.51 -15.40 22.08
CA VAL A 518 16.40 -15.80 23.18
C VAL A 518 17.60 -16.55 22.63
N THR A 519 18.69 -16.60 23.41
CA THR A 519 19.91 -17.29 22.97
C THR A 519 19.80 -18.80 23.18
N VAL A 520 20.70 -19.56 22.54
CA VAL A 520 20.79 -21.01 22.78
C VAL A 520 21.16 -21.33 24.24
N GLN A 521 21.97 -20.47 24.88
CA GLN A 521 22.34 -20.62 26.29
C GLN A 521 21.15 -20.38 27.22
N ASP A 522 20.23 -19.50 26.84
CA ASP A 522 18.99 -19.29 27.58
C ASP A 522 18.10 -20.53 27.54
N VAL A 523 18.00 -21.22 26.39
CA VAL A 523 17.28 -22.49 26.28
C VAL A 523 17.85 -23.54 27.24
N TYR A 524 19.18 -23.69 27.29
CA TYR A 524 19.82 -24.63 28.21
C TYR A 524 19.62 -24.24 29.68
N TYR A 525 19.66 -22.95 29.99
CA TYR A 525 19.39 -22.44 31.33
C TYR A 525 17.95 -22.73 31.79
N VAL A 526 16.97 -22.47 30.92
CA VAL A 526 15.56 -22.80 31.19
C VAL A 526 15.44 -24.31 31.43
N ARG A 527 16.04 -25.14 30.58
CA ARG A 527 16.01 -26.60 30.74
C ARG A 527 16.56 -27.02 32.10
N GLU A 528 17.75 -26.54 32.48
CA GLU A 528 18.39 -26.85 33.77
C GLU A 528 17.46 -26.51 34.95
N LYS A 529 16.88 -25.31 34.95
CA LYS A 529 15.95 -24.90 36.01
C LYS A 529 14.69 -25.77 36.04
N LEU A 530 14.09 -26.02 34.89
CA LEU A 530 12.81 -26.72 34.82
C LEU A 530 12.93 -28.22 35.15
N ILE A 531 14.09 -28.85 34.91
CA ILE A 531 14.35 -30.24 35.36
C ILE A 531 14.15 -30.38 36.88
N HIS A 532 14.53 -29.36 37.65
CA HIS A 532 14.49 -29.41 39.11
C HIS A 532 13.16 -28.97 39.71
N TYR A 533 12.42 -28.09 39.03
CA TYR A 533 11.29 -27.38 39.63
C TYR A 533 9.94 -27.61 38.94
N LEU A 534 9.91 -28.07 37.69
CA LEU A 534 8.64 -28.27 37.02
C LEU A 534 8.01 -29.59 37.46
N ASP A 535 7.26 -29.56 38.55
CA ASP A 535 6.37 -30.61 39.04
C ASP A 535 4.92 -30.39 38.56
N ASP A 536 3.98 -31.27 38.94
CA ASP A 536 2.58 -31.17 38.53
C ASP A 536 1.91 -29.85 38.97
N SER A 537 2.50 -29.09 39.90
CA SER A 537 1.96 -27.81 40.37
C SER A 537 2.16 -26.66 39.37
N CYS A 538 3.06 -26.82 38.39
CA CYS A 538 3.41 -25.79 37.39
C CYS A 538 3.89 -24.45 38.00
N VAL A 539 4.37 -24.47 39.25
CA VAL A 539 4.91 -23.31 39.97
C VAL A 539 6.43 -23.39 40.02
N LEU A 540 7.08 -22.31 39.60
CA LEU A 540 8.54 -22.18 39.58
C LEU A 540 8.97 -21.10 40.57
N PRO A 541 10.03 -21.33 41.37
CA PRO A 541 10.59 -20.27 42.21
C PRO A 541 11.03 -19.10 41.35
N TYR A 542 10.93 -17.89 41.89
CA TYR A 542 11.38 -16.71 41.17
C TYR A 542 12.89 -16.74 40.95
N ASP A 543 13.26 -16.60 39.70
CA ASP A 543 14.62 -16.46 39.22
C ASP A 543 14.60 -15.36 38.15
N GLU A 544 15.40 -14.32 38.36
CA GLU A 544 15.39 -13.11 37.53
C GLU A 544 15.72 -13.43 36.07
N LYS A 545 16.74 -14.27 35.85
CA LYS A 545 17.14 -14.67 34.50
C LYS A 545 16.06 -15.51 33.82
N LEU A 546 15.45 -16.47 34.53
CA LEU A 546 14.33 -17.25 34.01
C LEU A 546 13.15 -16.34 33.64
N LYS A 547 12.81 -15.38 34.51
CA LYS A 547 11.74 -14.42 34.27
C LYS A 547 11.99 -13.62 32.99
N ASP A 548 13.21 -13.12 32.81
CA ASP A 548 13.60 -12.37 31.62
C ASP A 548 13.50 -13.22 30.35
N ILE A 549 13.93 -14.48 30.39
CA ILE A 549 13.83 -15.40 29.25
C ILE A 549 12.36 -15.67 28.88
N LEU A 550 11.50 -15.91 29.88
CA LEU A 550 10.06 -16.12 29.64
C LEU A 550 9.38 -14.86 29.09
N GLU A 551 9.77 -13.68 29.59
CA GLU A 551 9.32 -12.40 29.02
C GLU A 551 9.80 -12.25 27.58
N GLN A 552 11.06 -12.52 27.25
CA GLN A 552 11.62 -12.47 25.90
C GLN A 552 10.91 -13.43 24.93
N ALA A 553 10.65 -14.65 25.37
CA ALA A 553 9.89 -15.65 24.63
C ALA A 553 8.39 -15.30 24.52
N ARG A 554 7.91 -14.24 25.20
CA ARG A 554 6.51 -13.79 25.25
C ARG A 554 5.56 -14.86 25.80
N MET A 555 6.07 -15.71 26.69
CA MET A 555 5.30 -16.81 27.26
C MET A 555 4.37 -16.29 28.36
N PRO A 556 3.05 -16.55 28.29
CA PRO A 556 2.13 -16.17 29.35
C PRO A 556 2.42 -16.88 30.68
N HIS A 557 2.45 -16.14 31.78
CA HIS A 557 2.64 -16.66 33.14
C HIS A 557 2.13 -15.66 34.18
N LYS A 558 1.73 -16.15 35.36
CA LYS A 558 1.25 -15.32 36.48
C LYS A 558 2.30 -15.25 37.58
N MET A 559 2.29 -14.13 38.31
CA MET A 559 3.03 -14.01 39.57
C MET A 559 2.09 -14.34 40.74
N VAL A 560 2.38 -15.40 41.50
CA VAL A 560 1.57 -15.84 42.65
C VAL A 560 2.47 -16.03 43.86
N ALA A 561 2.22 -15.27 44.93
CA ALA A 561 3.03 -15.29 46.16
C ALA A 561 4.55 -15.14 45.91
N GLY A 562 4.93 -14.37 44.88
CA GLY A 562 6.33 -14.16 44.50
C GLY A 562 6.93 -15.28 43.65
N ALA A 563 6.19 -16.32 43.26
CA ALA A 563 6.62 -17.38 42.35
C ALA A 563 6.01 -17.20 40.95
N ILE A 564 6.62 -17.86 39.94
CA ILE A 564 6.17 -17.86 38.55
C ILE A 564 5.25 -19.07 38.33
N GLN A 565 3.99 -18.84 38.03
CA GLN A 565 3.04 -19.89 37.69
C GLN A 565 2.81 -19.94 36.17
N LEU A 566 3.13 -21.08 35.56
CA LEU A 566 2.84 -21.35 34.15
C LEU A 566 1.40 -21.85 33.97
N ARG A 567 0.85 -21.71 32.76
CA ARG A 567 -0.38 -22.41 32.39
C ARG A 567 -0.09 -23.89 32.18
N ASP A 568 -1.03 -24.76 32.53
CA ASP A 568 -0.88 -26.22 32.39
C ASP A 568 -0.48 -26.64 30.97
N ASP A 569 -1.11 -26.04 29.94
CA ASP A 569 -0.79 -26.26 28.53
C ASP A 569 0.66 -25.85 28.19
N ASP A 570 1.14 -24.72 28.71
CA ASP A 570 2.51 -24.24 28.45
C ASP A 570 3.54 -25.08 29.20
N ALA A 571 3.24 -25.50 30.43
CA ALA A 571 4.07 -26.40 31.21
C ALA A 571 4.21 -27.77 30.52
N LEU A 572 3.10 -28.33 30.02
CA LEU A 572 3.11 -29.56 29.23
C LEU A 572 3.98 -29.42 27.98
N VAL A 573 3.81 -28.33 27.24
CA VAL A 573 4.62 -28.04 26.04
C VAL A 573 6.10 -27.93 26.40
N LEU A 574 6.45 -27.21 27.46
CA LEU A 574 7.83 -27.08 27.92
C LEU A 574 8.46 -28.40 28.33
N ARG A 575 7.74 -29.27 29.05
CA ARG A 575 8.19 -30.61 29.41
C ARG A 575 8.63 -31.40 28.18
N THR A 576 7.80 -31.36 27.13
CA THR A 576 8.07 -32.06 25.88
C THR A 576 9.21 -31.41 25.10
N ILE A 577 9.15 -30.11 24.81
CA ILE A 577 10.13 -29.49 23.88
C ILE A 577 11.54 -29.36 24.48
N LEU A 578 11.66 -29.36 25.82
CA LEU A 578 12.95 -29.38 26.52
C LEU A 578 13.41 -30.79 26.89
N ASN A 579 12.61 -31.81 26.60
CA ASN A 579 12.85 -33.21 26.94
C ASN A 579 13.25 -33.38 28.43
N LEU A 580 12.40 -32.88 29.33
CA LEU A 580 12.71 -32.84 30.78
C LEU A 580 12.68 -34.23 31.42
N GLU A 581 11.98 -35.19 30.83
CA GLU A 581 11.89 -36.58 31.31
C GLU A 581 13.21 -37.35 31.15
N VAL A 582 14.11 -36.87 30.29
CA VAL A 582 15.43 -37.45 30.07
C VAL A 582 16.50 -36.39 30.38
N PRO A 583 16.80 -36.11 31.67
CA PRO A 583 17.77 -35.08 32.06
C PRO A 583 19.15 -35.26 31.42
N SER A 584 19.56 -36.50 31.19
CA SER A 584 20.85 -36.87 30.57
C SER A 584 20.99 -36.46 29.11
N THR A 585 19.90 -36.13 28.40
CA THR A 585 19.98 -35.68 27.01
C THR A 585 20.80 -34.39 26.92
N GLN A 586 21.80 -34.40 26.04
CA GLN A 586 22.56 -33.21 25.67
C GLN A 586 22.45 -33.03 24.16
N VAL A 587 22.12 -31.81 23.74
CA VAL A 587 22.09 -31.43 22.33
C VAL A 587 22.98 -30.21 22.14
N LYS A 588 23.52 -30.06 20.94
CA LYS A 588 24.27 -28.88 20.53
C LYS A 588 23.62 -28.30 19.29
N GLY A 589 22.72 -27.33 19.49
CA GLY A 589 22.15 -26.55 18.38
C GLY A 589 22.96 -25.27 18.12
N GLU A 590 22.97 -24.80 16.86
CA GLU A 590 23.56 -23.51 16.46
C GLU A 590 22.62 -22.34 16.77
N SER A 591 21.31 -22.62 16.92
CA SER A 591 20.29 -21.65 17.32
C SER A 591 19.36 -22.22 18.40
N SER A 592 18.61 -21.33 19.08
CA SER A 592 17.60 -21.72 20.06
C SER A 592 16.52 -22.63 19.46
N LEU A 593 16.06 -22.34 18.25
CA LEU A 593 15.06 -23.15 17.54
C LEU A 593 15.59 -24.54 17.17
N GLU A 594 16.85 -24.63 16.76
CA GLU A 594 17.48 -25.91 16.44
C GLU A 594 17.69 -26.75 17.71
N ALA A 595 18.22 -26.17 18.78
CA ALA A 595 18.37 -26.86 20.06
C ALA A 595 17.03 -27.40 20.57
N LEU A 596 15.96 -26.60 20.51
CA LEU A 596 14.61 -27.04 20.86
C LEU A 596 14.09 -28.15 19.95
N SER A 597 14.35 -28.07 18.65
CA SER A 597 13.91 -29.11 17.70
C SER A 597 14.61 -30.44 17.94
N LEU A 598 15.91 -30.40 18.27
CA LEU A 598 16.71 -31.59 18.62
C LEU A 598 16.25 -32.22 19.94
N LEU A 599 15.93 -31.41 20.95
CA LEU A 599 15.38 -31.90 22.23
C LEU A 599 13.99 -32.50 22.04
N ALA A 600 13.10 -31.79 21.35
CA ALA A 600 11.72 -32.21 21.16
C ALA A 600 11.56 -33.47 20.28
N GLY A 601 12.52 -33.73 19.38
CA GLY A 601 12.42 -34.77 18.37
C GLY A 601 11.50 -34.43 17.20
N PHE A 602 11.03 -33.18 17.10
CA PHE A 602 10.22 -32.66 16.00
C PHE A 602 10.51 -31.15 15.79
N PRO A 603 10.17 -30.58 14.61
CA PRO A 603 10.56 -29.22 14.29
C PRO A 603 9.87 -28.15 15.16
N ILE A 604 10.63 -27.17 15.66
CA ILE A 604 10.12 -25.93 16.26
C ILE A 604 10.38 -24.77 15.29
N LYS A 605 9.32 -24.15 14.78
CA LYS A 605 9.42 -23.09 13.77
C LYS A 605 9.59 -21.72 14.40
N ASN A 606 10.19 -20.80 13.65
CA ASN A 606 10.27 -19.40 14.04
C ASN A 606 8.87 -18.76 14.04
N LYS A 607 8.37 -18.43 15.24
CA LYS A 607 7.07 -17.78 15.41
C LYS A 607 7.02 -16.40 14.76
N ALA A 608 8.10 -15.62 14.82
CA ALA A 608 8.14 -14.23 14.38
C ALA A 608 9.53 -13.88 13.79
N PRO A 609 9.82 -14.27 12.55
CA PRO A 609 11.10 -13.99 11.91
C PRO A 609 11.28 -12.52 11.53
N ILE A 610 10.17 -11.79 11.33
CA ILE A 610 10.18 -10.39 10.89
C ILE A 610 9.19 -9.58 11.72
N PHE A 611 9.68 -8.48 12.27
CA PHE A 611 8.88 -7.42 12.88
C PHE A 611 8.86 -6.19 11.98
N VAL A 612 7.77 -5.43 12.03
CA VAL A 612 7.54 -4.26 11.18
C VAL A 612 7.21 -3.05 12.03
N GLY A 613 7.93 -1.97 11.73
CA GLY A 613 7.65 -0.64 12.25
C GLY A 613 6.37 -0.06 11.67
N ALA A 614 5.64 0.67 12.51
CA ALA A 614 4.42 1.33 12.10
C ALA A 614 4.15 2.57 12.95
N ARG A 615 3.48 3.57 12.35
CA ARG A 615 2.98 4.74 13.07
C ARG A 615 1.62 5.17 12.57
N MET A 616 0.94 5.98 13.37
CA MET A 616 -0.30 6.61 12.96
C MET A 616 -0.05 7.59 11.79
N GLY A 617 -0.77 7.37 10.71
CA GLY A 617 -0.91 8.29 9.58
C GLY A 617 -2.09 9.23 9.81
N ARG A 618 -3.05 9.25 8.89
CA ARG A 618 -4.25 10.08 8.98
C ARG A 618 -5.37 9.33 9.74
N PRO A 619 -6.08 9.99 10.67
CA PRO A 619 -7.30 9.43 11.25
C PRO A 619 -8.37 9.18 10.18
N GLU A 620 -9.34 8.34 10.51
CA GLU A 620 -10.57 8.15 9.75
C GLU A 620 -11.39 9.46 9.69
N LYS A 621 -12.24 9.58 8.65
CA LYS A 621 -13.13 10.73 8.49
C LYS A 621 -14.45 10.31 7.88
N ALA A 622 -15.54 10.62 8.57
CA ALA A 622 -16.91 10.57 8.07
C ALA A 622 -17.62 11.94 8.17
N LYS A 623 -16.84 13.02 8.37
CA LYS A 623 -17.37 14.40 8.48
C LYS A 623 -17.86 14.91 7.13
N GLU A 624 -18.93 15.70 7.17
CA GLU A 624 -19.46 16.45 6.02
C GLU A 624 -18.38 17.28 5.30
N ARG A 625 -18.55 17.46 3.99
CA ARG A 625 -17.72 18.38 3.20
C ARG A 625 -18.31 19.79 3.32
N ILE A 626 -17.69 20.62 4.15
CA ILE A 626 -18.15 21.99 4.44
C ILE A 626 -17.08 22.97 3.95
N MET A 627 -17.48 23.99 3.18
CA MET A 627 -16.60 25.11 2.81
C MET A 627 -16.31 26.00 4.02
N THR A 628 -15.23 26.77 3.97
CA THR A 628 -14.93 27.79 4.98
C THR A 628 -14.88 29.16 4.29
N PRO A 629 -15.78 30.11 4.62
CA PRO A 629 -16.92 29.98 5.54
C PRO A 629 -17.98 28.98 5.05
N ARG A 630 -18.91 28.57 5.91
CA ARG A 630 -20.00 27.66 5.50
C ARG A 630 -20.81 28.31 4.38
N VAL A 631 -20.94 27.62 3.25
CA VAL A 631 -21.69 28.09 2.08
C VAL A 631 -22.96 27.25 1.94
N HIS A 632 -24.11 27.91 1.90
CA HIS A 632 -25.42 27.28 1.66
C HIS A 632 -25.94 27.51 0.23
N GLY A 633 -25.37 28.47 -0.50
CA GLY A 633 -25.69 28.76 -1.90
C GLY A 633 -24.54 29.53 -2.56
N LEU A 634 -24.35 29.34 -3.86
CA LEU A 634 -23.31 30.02 -4.64
C LEU A 634 -23.85 31.35 -5.17
N PHE A 635 -23.91 32.35 -4.31
CA PHE A 635 -24.26 33.72 -4.67
C PHE A 635 -23.20 34.70 -4.14
N PRO A 636 -22.59 35.53 -4.99
CA PRO A 636 -21.55 36.46 -4.55
C PRO A 636 -22.16 37.60 -3.73
N THR A 637 -21.68 37.78 -2.49
CA THR A 637 -22.09 38.91 -1.63
C THR A 637 -20.97 39.92 -1.38
N GLY A 638 -19.77 39.69 -1.94
CA GLY A 638 -18.58 40.47 -1.63
C GLY A 638 -18.39 40.63 -0.11
N GLN A 639 -18.14 41.87 0.33
CA GLN A 639 -18.08 42.25 1.75
C GLN A 639 -19.44 42.73 2.31
N ALA A 640 -20.51 42.69 1.52
CA ALA A 640 -21.81 43.21 1.93
C ALA A 640 -22.48 42.35 3.02
N GLY A 641 -22.27 41.03 3.00
CA GLY A 641 -22.77 40.09 3.99
C GLY A 641 -21.84 39.86 5.19
N GLY A 642 -20.92 40.79 5.44
CA GLY A 642 -19.93 40.69 6.52
C GLY A 642 -19.01 39.46 6.40
N PRO A 643 -18.33 39.08 7.50
CA PRO A 643 -17.37 37.96 7.51
C PRO A 643 -17.98 36.59 7.14
N ARG A 644 -19.30 36.43 7.35
CA ARG A 644 -20.04 35.19 7.06
C ARG A 644 -20.57 35.13 5.63
N ARG A 645 -20.47 36.23 4.87
CA ARG A 645 -21.07 36.37 3.53
C ARG A 645 -22.58 36.07 3.57
N ASP A 646 -23.26 36.60 4.58
CA ASP A 646 -24.69 36.39 4.80
C ASP A 646 -25.51 37.21 3.78
N LEU A 647 -26.33 36.51 3.00
CA LEU A 647 -27.19 37.11 1.99
C LEU A 647 -28.27 38.01 2.60
N ILE A 648 -28.81 37.67 3.79
CA ILE A 648 -29.84 38.46 4.48
C ILE A 648 -29.26 39.77 5.00
N GLU A 649 -27.98 39.77 5.39
CA GLU A 649 -27.29 41.00 5.78
C GLU A 649 -26.97 41.85 4.55
N ALA A 650 -26.47 41.23 3.47
CA ALA A 650 -26.20 41.92 2.22
C ALA A 650 -27.46 42.58 1.62
N SER A 651 -28.62 41.94 1.72
CA SER A 651 -29.90 42.45 1.18
C SER A 651 -30.43 43.68 1.89
N ARG A 652 -29.91 44.02 3.08
CA ARG A 652 -30.25 45.27 3.79
C ARG A 652 -29.50 46.48 3.24
N LYS A 653 -28.45 46.28 2.44
CA LYS A 653 -27.72 47.36 1.78
C LYS A 653 -28.46 47.78 0.51
N SER A 654 -28.48 49.08 0.22
CA SER A 654 -29.16 49.63 -0.95
C SER A 654 -28.48 49.24 -2.27
N VAL A 655 -27.15 49.16 -2.29
CA VAL A 655 -26.34 48.76 -3.45
C VAL A 655 -25.15 47.93 -2.98
N VAL A 656 -24.83 46.86 -3.72
CA VAL A 656 -23.64 46.02 -3.52
C VAL A 656 -22.85 45.97 -4.82
N ALA A 657 -21.59 46.42 -4.79
CA ALA A 657 -20.67 46.29 -5.91
C ALA A 657 -19.88 44.98 -5.79
N LEU A 658 -19.79 44.24 -6.88
CA LEU A 658 -19.11 42.95 -6.99
C LEU A 658 -18.20 42.99 -8.22
N ASP A 659 -16.95 42.57 -8.07
CA ASP A 659 -16.13 42.14 -9.20
C ASP A 659 -16.46 40.67 -9.46
N LEU A 660 -17.08 40.41 -10.61
CA LEU A 660 -17.52 39.10 -11.06
C LEU A 660 -16.60 38.53 -12.14
#